data_AF-A0A3S0VYG8-F1
#
_entry.id   AF-A0A3S0VYG8-F1
#
_cell.length_a   1.000
_cell.length_b   1.000
_cell.length_c   1.000
_cell.angle_alpha   90.00
_cell.angle_beta   90.00
_cell.angle_gamma   90.00
#
_symmetry.space_group_name_H-M   'P 1'
#
loop_
_entity.id
_entity.type
_entity.pdbx_description
1 polymer ?
#
loop_
_entity_poly.entity_id
_entity_poly.type
_entity_poly.pdbx_seq_one_letter_code
_entity_poly.pdbx_strand_id
1 'polypeptide(L)'
;MTPLFPARDHLVSIRQGKGGDCYLLSSLECLLNGDTASRAQIESMFTQTATGVELRIKPNAQSARLQKDKLAGKYEYRKDPITGDDIFIISNQRLKEIDAAYRGVRSNSLAVKILERISAYYYVGDWNQFEVLASVVAHDINNRHDKTSTEFVGDLLGFNAHNYPGSSFEKILKLQELDPNQAVYISMSYGDKDAFDQIHGRHALRLKSFAKIGYDQYRLKLINPWDNSPDKVETLVLSSAELASRKARFCVYSTDAHEHELKMMLTQCSSEQAKYALGNKELFKNLLQKKKSEGLKQDELSDLIAQHKRLSSPQRHLEGGDLHIEEIEPIIIEQKINPDVYKKRLLINPHDEELASSLLAQLKLHNMKVDPLFMHQYVIEPAASNNSKRLGSYGIEAERSNIYSALVGYHFLGAQAENSLTRSMQLRFYLASGVFPQDEINKLFTPSQLMTLTLANCLTDLSFEILLQSSRANSLKDYVQNIDFTHIDKRCVEELMARTNLGSIGNLNRRLTTIAAINPSLAQQIIEVQLGVEPPSLAKERIMSLQSVEGRLRIERNARKLLEPITTITAHFREYDSNTVQNITARKRELIDQVLELAKDPQMIAADDTLRLLGKESLVKQKIAEIEKKGAFHEKNLLLKAEKIKILQAINFTSRLNTIEQMKERLVREAKTNSNYDRAATRAKVLCGRLDRIHKQFLNDPTMSTSTFKEEVGEEIKGALDVLKVHRGWKKILESLANAIVSLAEAMGLKSKNSRWSLLEVKTESRKTAEEFVESINKLSH
;
A
#
# COMPACT_ATOMS: atom_id res chain seq x y z
N MET A 1 0.42 -5.26 -40.38
CA MET A 1 0.87 -4.01 -39.72
C MET A 1 0.19 -3.95 -38.37
N THR A 2 0.89 -3.48 -37.34
CA THR A 2 0.30 -3.23 -36.01
C THR A 2 -0.91 -2.30 -36.14
N PRO A 3 -2.03 -2.56 -35.43
CA PRO A 3 -3.18 -1.63 -35.44
C PRO A 3 -2.81 -0.28 -34.80
N LEU A 4 -3.56 0.77 -35.11
CA LEU A 4 -3.33 2.10 -34.55
C LEU A 4 -3.37 2.09 -33.01
N PHE A 5 -4.42 1.47 -32.48
CA PHE A 5 -4.59 1.13 -31.07
C PHE A 5 -5.04 -0.33 -30.95
N PRO A 6 -4.64 -1.06 -29.89
CA PRO A 6 -5.24 -2.36 -29.60
C PRO A 6 -6.72 -2.19 -29.23
N ALA A 7 -7.48 -3.29 -29.20
CA ALA A 7 -8.86 -3.27 -28.73
C ALA A 7 -8.96 -2.67 -27.30
N ARG A 8 -10.10 -2.07 -26.96
CA ARG A 8 -10.25 -1.30 -25.71
C ARG A 8 -10.10 -2.13 -24.43
N ASP A 9 -10.36 -3.42 -24.51
CA ASP A 9 -10.18 -4.42 -23.46
C ASP A 9 -8.73 -4.93 -23.35
N HIS A 10 -7.85 -4.54 -24.27
CA HIS A 10 -6.45 -4.93 -24.28
C HIS A 10 -5.54 -3.76 -23.87
N LEU A 11 -4.57 -4.06 -23.01
CA LEU A 11 -3.53 -3.12 -22.61
C LEU A 11 -2.55 -2.86 -23.77
N VAL A 12 -2.06 -1.61 -23.84
CA VAL A 12 -0.94 -1.24 -24.71
C VAL A 12 0.35 -1.81 -24.13
N SER A 13 1.03 -2.64 -24.93
CA SER A 13 2.34 -3.18 -24.59
C SER A 13 3.44 -2.23 -25.08
N ILE A 14 4.48 -2.06 -24.29
CA ILE A 14 5.64 -1.23 -24.59
C ILE A 14 6.89 -1.99 -24.17
N ARG A 15 7.82 -2.12 -25.11
CA ARG A 15 9.21 -2.49 -24.87
C ARG A 15 10.10 -1.46 -25.52
N GLN A 16 10.79 -0.68 -24.68
CA GLN A 16 11.67 0.39 -25.13
C GLN A 16 12.77 -0.15 -26.05
N GLY A 17 13.06 0.63 -27.10
CA GLY A 17 14.14 0.36 -28.03
C GLY A 17 15.51 0.78 -27.48
N LYS A 18 16.44 1.12 -28.38
CA LYS A 18 17.80 1.56 -28.03
C LYS A 18 17.94 3.10 -27.96
N GLY A 19 16.87 3.83 -27.64
CA GLY A 19 16.87 5.29 -27.49
C GLY A 19 16.41 5.75 -26.11
N GLY A 20 16.75 6.98 -25.72
CA GLY A 20 16.49 7.60 -24.41
C GLY A 20 15.09 8.21 -24.22
N ASP A 21 14.06 7.53 -24.72
CA ASP A 21 12.67 8.00 -24.82
C ASP A 21 11.78 7.60 -23.62
N CYS A 22 12.38 7.11 -22.52
CA CYS A 22 11.67 6.53 -21.39
C CYS A 22 10.59 7.44 -20.76
N TYR A 23 10.74 8.77 -20.85
CA TYR A 23 9.75 9.75 -20.37
C TYR A 23 8.48 9.76 -21.22
N LEU A 24 8.64 9.76 -22.54
CA LEU A 24 7.53 9.68 -23.47
C LEU A 24 6.83 8.34 -23.31
N LEU A 25 7.59 7.23 -23.32
CA LEU A 25 7.03 5.89 -23.22
C LEU A 25 6.31 5.65 -21.90
N SER A 26 6.88 6.06 -20.77
CA SER A 26 6.20 5.95 -19.46
C SER A 26 4.92 6.79 -19.41
N SER A 27 4.93 7.97 -20.03
CA SER A 27 3.74 8.83 -20.08
C SER A 27 2.64 8.21 -20.95
N LEU A 28 3.00 7.68 -22.12
CA LEU A 28 2.06 6.98 -23.00
C LEU A 28 1.51 5.71 -22.34
N GLU A 29 2.35 4.95 -21.65
CA GLU A 29 1.91 3.79 -20.88
C GLU A 29 0.89 4.20 -19.81
N CYS A 30 1.19 5.24 -19.03
CA CYS A 30 0.27 5.80 -18.03
C CYS A 30 -1.07 6.24 -18.63
N LEU A 31 -1.05 6.96 -19.75
CA LEU A 31 -2.25 7.57 -20.32
C LEU A 31 -3.11 6.57 -21.12
N LEU A 32 -2.48 5.59 -21.78
CA LEU A 32 -3.18 4.59 -22.60
C LEU A 32 -3.67 3.39 -21.79
N ASN A 33 -2.97 3.02 -20.71
CA ASN A 33 -3.36 1.94 -19.79
C ASN A 33 -4.00 2.45 -18.48
N GLY A 34 -4.18 3.77 -18.35
CA GLY A 34 -4.82 4.42 -17.21
C GLY A 34 -6.33 4.51 -17.36
N ASP A 35 -6.88 5.71 -17.18
CA ASP A 35 -8.32 5.95 -17.28
C ASP A 35 -8.81 6.11 -18.74
N THR A 36 -10.10 5.87 -18.94
CA THR A 36 -10.74 5.91 -20.26
C THR A 36 -10.70 7.31 -20.90
N ALA A 37 -10.74 8.39 -20.12
CA ALA A 37 -10.73 9.75 -20.66
C ALA A 37 -9.35 10.10 -21.22
N SER A 38 -8.28 9.76 -20.50
CA SER A 38 -6.89 9.90 -20.96
C SER A 38 -6.65 9.12 -22.25
N ARG A 39 -7.10 7.86 -22.31
CA ARG A 39 -6.98 7.05 -23.54
C ARG A 39 -7.75 7.67 -24.70
N ALA A 40 -9.01 8.08 -24.48
CA ALA A 40 -9.84 8.68 -25.50
C ALA A 40 -9.24 9.99 -26.06
N GLN A 41 -8.61 10.79 -25.20
CA GLN A 41 -7.91 11.99 -25.64
C GLN A 41 -6.73 11.66 -26.58
N ILE A 42 -5.90 10.67 -26.26
CA ILE A 42 -4.82 10.25 -27.18
C ILE A 42 -5.41 9.66 -28.47
N GLU A 43 -6.45 8.82 -28.39
CA GLU A 43 -7.14 8.28 -29.57
C GLU A 43 -7.64 9.41 -30.50
N SER A 44 -8.17 10.50 -29.93
CA SER A 44 -8.67 11.66 -30.69
C SER A 44 -7.60 12.43 -31.47
N MET A 45 -6.32 12.24 -31.14
CA MET A 45 -5.22 12.86 -31.89
C MET A 45 -5.04 12.23 -33.28
N PHE A 46 -5.59 11.04 -33.52
CA PHE A 46 -5.34 10.30 -34.76
C PHE A 46 -6.61 10.08 -35.57
N THR A 47 -6.47 10.10 -36.89
CA THR A 47 -7.51 9.69 -37.82
C THR A 47 -6.92 8.77 -38.87
N GLN A 48 -7.42 7.54 -38.96
CA GLN A 48 -6.99 6.61 -40.00
C GLN A 48 -7.73 6.89 -41.31
N THR A 49 -6.99 7.04 -42.40
CA THR A 49 -7.51 7.31 -43.75
C THR A 49 -7.16 6.17 -44.70
N ALA A 50 -7.68 6.21 -45.93
CA ALA A 50 -7.35 5.21 -46.95
C ALA A 50 -5.85 5.23 -47.34
N THR A 51 -5.21 6.40 -47.27
CA THR A 51 -3.82 6.60 -47.70
C THR A 51 -2.81 6.55 -46.56
N GLY A 52 -3.26 6.54 -45.31
CA GLY A 52 -2.38 6.53 -44.15
C GLY A 52 -3.06 6.91 -42.84
N VAL A 53 -2.37 7.72 -42.03
CA VAL A 53 -2.85 8.23 -40.74
C VAL A 53 -2.58 9.72 -40.67
N GLU A 54 -3.59 10.49 -40.27
CA GLU A 54 -3.42 11.88 -39.84
C GLU A 54 -3.19 11.92 -38.32
N LEU A 55 -2.18 12.66 -37.89
CA LEU A 55 -1.93 12.99 -36.48
C LEU A 55 -2.12 14.50 -36.30
N ARG A 56 -2.98 14.90 -35.36
CA ARG A 56 -3.26 16.27 -34.98
C ARG A 56 -2.69 16.58 -33.60
N ILE A 57 -1.82 17.58 -33.52
CA ILE A 57 -1.25 18.09 -32.27
C ILE A 57 -1.75 19.52 -32.08
N LYS A 58 -2.40 19.78 -30.94
CA LYS A 58 -2.94 21.12 -30.63
C LYS A 58 -1.83 22.17 -30.57
N PRO A 59 -2.08 23.42 -30.99
CA PRO A 59 -1.09 24.46 -30.95
C PRO A 59 -0.63 24.71 -29.51
N ASN A 60 0.68 24.72 -29.32
CA ASN A 60 1.30 25.06 -28.05
C ASN A 60 2.62 25.82 -28.30
N ALA A 61 3.30 26.22 -27.22
CA ALA A 61 4.57 26.95 -27.33
C ALA A 61 5.65 26.17 -28.11
N GLN A 62 5.58 24.83 -28.15
CA GLN A 62 6.50 24.00 -28.91
C GLN A 62 6.21 23.92 -30.40
N SER A 63 4.98 24.20 -30.84
CA SER A 63 4.66 24.32 -32.27
C SER A 63 5.54 25.35 -32.98
N ALA A 64 6.03 26.36 -32.25
CA ALA A 64 7.01 27.33 -32.76
C ALA A 64 8.41 26.73 -32.99
N ARG A 65 8.72 25.58 -32.39
CA ARG A 65 10.00 24.88 -32.47
C ARG A 65 10.00 23.66 -33.38
N LEU A 66 8.90 23.42 -34.08
CA LEU A 66 8.81 22.32 -35.02
C LEU A 66 9.90 22.48 -36.11
N GLN A 67 10.80 21.51 -36.19
CA GLN A 67 11.91 21.48 -37.15
C GLN A 67 11.40 21.02 -38.53
N LYS A 68 10.67 21.91 -39.23
CA LYS A 68 9.94 21.60 -40.47
C LYS A 68 10.83 21.15 -41.62
N ASP A 69 12.04 21.68 -41.71
CA ASP A 69 13.06 21.31 -42.69
C ASP A 69 13.41 19.82 -42.64
N LYS A 70 13.27 19.19 -41.47
CA LYS A 70 13.60 17.76 -41.26
C LYS A 70 12.47 16.80 -41.62
N LEU A 71 11.26 17.33 -41.84
CA LEU A 71 10.07 16.56 -42.22
C LEU A 71 10.10 16.14 -43.70
N ALA A 72 10.85 16.88 -44.52
CA ALA A 72 10.92 16.69 -45.96
C ALA A 72 11.23 15.23 -46.34
N GLY A 73 10.41 14.67 -47.24
CA GLY A 73 10.52 13.29 -47.70
C GLY A 73 10.05 12.22 -46.71
N LYS A 74 9.58 12.59 -45.51
CA LYS A 74 9.14 11.65 -44.47
C LYS A 74 7.69 11.83 -44.07
N TYR A 75 7.25 13.08 -43.93
CA TYR A 75 5.91 13.44 -43.49
C TYR A 75 5.42 14.63 -44.31
N GLU A 76 4.15 14.59 -44.69
CA GLU A 76 3.46 15.81 -45.11
C GLU A 76 2.99 16.55 -43.86
N TYR A 77 3.11 17.87 -43.88
CA TYR A 77 2.76 18.72 -42.74
C TYR A 77 1.98 19.95 -43.21
N ARG A 78 0.93 20.28 -42.47
CA ARG A 78 0.18 21.53 -42.62
C ARG A 78 -0.31 22.02 -41.27
N LYS A 79 -0.58 23.32 -41.17
CA LYS A 79 -1.36 23.86 -40.05
C LYS A 79 -2.83 23.87 -40.39
N ASP A 80 -3.67 23.49 -39.45
CA ASP A 80 -5.11 23.73 -39.55
C ASP A 80 -5.37 25.25 -39.54
N PRO A 81 -6.03 25.81 -40.56
CA PRO A 81 -6.24 27.25 -40.64
C PRO A 81 -7.23 27.78 -39.59
N ILE A 82 -8.07 26.92 -39.01
CA ILE A 82 -9.10 27.31 -38.05
C ILE A 82 -8.58 27.11 -36.63
N THR A 83 -8.09 25.90 -36.32
CA THR A 83 -7.68 25.56 -34.95
C THR A 83 -6.22 25.88 -34.68
N GLY A 84 -5.40 26.05 -35.72
CA GLY A 84 -3.95 26.21 -35.60
C GLY A 84 -3.19 24.92 -35.31
N ASP A 85 -3.87 23.77 -35.31
CA ASP A 85 -3.28 22.46 -35.03
C ASP A 85 -2.17 22.12 -36.03
N ASP A 86 -1.11 21.49 -35.52
CA ASP A 86 -0.09 20.85 -36.34
C ASP A 86 -0.64 19.51 -36.86
N ILE A 87 -0.84 19.39 -38.17
CA ILE A 87 -1.35 18.18 -38.84
C ILE A 87 -0.21 17.49 -39.57
N PHE A 88 0.10 16.27 -39.17
CA PHE A 88 1.02 15.37 -39.86
C PHE A 88 0.23 14.32 -40.63
N ILE A 89 0.53 14.14 -41.92
CA ILE A 89 -0.02 13.08 -42.74
C ILE A 89 1.08 12.05 -42.98
N ILE A 90 0.83 10.82 -42.54
CA ILE A 90 1.80 9.72 -42.53
C ILE A 90 1.31 8.65 -43.51
N SER A 91 1.99 8.50 -44.64
CA SER A 91 1.60 7.56 -45.68
C SER A 91 1.68 6.10 -45.22
N ASN A 92 0.88 5.21 -45.81
CA ASN A 92 0.94 3.77 -45.56
C ASN A 92 2.35 3.17 -45.72
N GLN A 93 3.13 3.69 -46.67
CA GLN A 93 4.52 3.26 -46.84
C GLN A 93 5.38 3.64 -45.64
N ARG A 94 5.27 4.89 -45.17
CA ARG A 94 6.00 5.36 -43.99
C ARG A 94 5.56 4.64 -42.71
N LEU A 95 4.28 4.31 -42.58
CA LEU A 95 3.76 3.53 -41.46
C LEU A 95 4.38 2.14 -41.40
N LYS A 96 4.55 1.45 -42.54
CA LYS A 96 5.24 0.16 -42.60
C LYS A 96 6.71 0.27 -42.16
N GLU A 97 7.40 1.33 -42.56
CA GLU A 97 8.78 1.58 -42.14
C GLU A 97 8.90 1.81 -40.63
N ILE A 98 7.98 2.60 -40.06
CA ILE A 98 7.91 2.83 -38.62
C ILE A 98 7.61 1.52 -37.88
N ASP A 99 6.67 0.72 -38.37
CA ASP A 99 6.23 -0.53 -37.75
C ASP A 99 7.33 -1.59 -37.71
N ALA A 100 8.16 -1.64 -38.77
CA ALA A 100 9.25 -2.61 -38.94
C ALA A 100 10.59 -2.16 -38.33
N ALA A 101 10.70 -0.94 -37.81
CA ALA A 101 11.98 -0.39 -37.36
C ALA A 101 12.55 -1.10 -36.14
N TYR A 102 13.72 -1.72 -36.28
CA TYR A 102 14.31 -2.59 -35.25
C TYR A 102 14.87 -1.88 -34.00
N ARG A 103 15.21 -0.59 -34.08
CA ARG A 103 15.75 0.21 -32.94
C ARG A 103 14.69 0.95 -32.13
N GLY A 104 13.51 1.19 -32.70
CA GLY A 104 12.45 1.93 -32.01
C GLY A 104 11.70 1.05 -31.02
N VAL A 105 10.72 1.66 -30.37
CA VAL A 105 9.80 1.01 -29.45
C VAL A 105 9.06 -0.15 -30.12
N ARG A 106 9.01 -1.29 -29.42
CA ARG A 106 8.16 -2.42 -29.80
C ARG A 106 6.87 -2.31 -29.01
N SER A 107 5.75 -2.19 -29.73
CA SER A 107 4.43 -2.00 -29.13
C SER A 107 3.35 -2.65 -30.01
N ASN A 108 2.25 -3.08 -29.38
CA ASN A 108 1.01 -3.46 -30.06
C ASN A 108 0.14 -2.26 -30.50
N SER A 109 0.64 -1.02 -30.33
CA SER A 109 0.00 0.22 -30.82
C SER A 109 0.93 0.96 -31.79
N LEU A 110 0.46 1.18 -33.01
CA LEU A 110 1.16 2.01 -33.99
C LEU A 110 1.19 3.49 -33.57
N ALA A 111 0.19 3.97 -32.82
CA ALA A 111 0.17 5.33 -32.28
C ALA A 111 1.38 5.61 -31.38
N VAL A 112 1.76 4.67 -30.51
CA VAL A 112 2.98 4.78 -29.68
C VAL A 112 4.23 4.89 -30.55
N LYS A 113 4.34 4.06 -31.59
CA LYS A 113 5.48 4.09 -32.53
C LYS A 113 5.52 5.39 -33.32
N ILE A 114 4.37 5.95 -33.70
CA ILE A 114 4.30 7.25 -34.38
C ILE A 114 4.76 8.38 -33.46
N LEU A 115 4.26 8.44 -32.22
CA LEU A 115 4.61 9.51 -31.27
C LEU A 115 6.07 9.49 -30.86
N GLU A 116 6.68 8.30 -30.72
CA GLU A 116 8.13 8.16 -30.58
C GLU A 116 8.87 8.95 -31.66
N ARG A 117 8.43 8.84 -32.92
CA ARG A 117 9.09 9.50 -34.05
C ARG A 117 8.79 10.98 -34.13
N ILE A 118 7.53 11.36 -33.96
CA ILE A 118 7.07 12.75 -34.14
C ILE A 118 7.57 13.66 -33.03
N SER A 119 7.65 13.16 -31.79
CA SER A 119 8.13 13.96 -30.64
C SER A 119 9.51 14.59 -30.86
N ALA A 120 10.43 13.90 -31.55
CA ALA A 120 11.78 14.39 -31.84
C ALA A 120 11.82 15.67 -32.70
N TYR A 121 10.79 15.91 -33.51
CA TYR A 121 10.70 17.11 -34.35
C TYR A 121 10.33 18.38 -33.56
N TYR A 122 9.90 18.22 -32.31
CA TYR A 122 9.62 19.32 -31.38
C TYR A 122 10.80 19.63 -30.45
N TYR A 123 11.92 18.92 -30.60
CA TYR A 123 13.08 19.12 -29.75
C TYR A 123 13.78 20.45 -30.02
N VAL A 124 14.38 21.02 -28.97
CA VAL A 124 15.16 22.25 -29.08
C VAL A 124 16.58 21.97 -29.57
N GLY A 125 17.12 20.79 -29.24
CA GLY A 125 18.42 20.34 -29.70
C GLY A 125 18.42 19.93 -31.17
N ASP A 126 19.50 20.23 -31.86
CA ASP A 126 19.73 19.80 -33.23
C ASP A 126 20.12 18.31 -33.29
N TRP A 127 19.74 17.63 -34.38
CA TRP A 127 20.01 16.20 -34.62
C TRP A 127 20.03 15.88 -36.12
N ASN A 128 20.88 14.95 -36.53
CA ASN A 128 21.10 14.63 -37.94
C ASN A 128 19.90 13.86 -38.55
N GLN A 129 19.16 14.46 -39.49
CA GLN A 129 17.97 13.84 -40.10
C GLN A 129 18.22 12.80 -41.19
N PHE A 130 19.44 12.58 -41.66
CA PHE A 130 19.69 11.78 -42.88
C PHE A 130 19.55 10.26 -42.67
N GLU A 131 19.50 9.78 -41.43
CA GLU A 131 19.27 8.37 -41.14
C GLU A 131 17.79 8.03 -40.96
N VAL A 132 17.37 6.84 -41.41
CA VAL A 132 16.01 6.33 -41.22
C VAL A 132 15.60 6.27 -39.75
N LEU A 133 16.57 6.01 -38.86
CA LEU A 133 16.39 5.90 -37.41
C LEU A 133 16.75 7.18 -36.65
N ALA A 134 17.04 8.27 -37.36
CA ALA A 134 17.50 9.51 -36.76
C ALA A 134 16.57 10.06 -35.68
N SER A 135 15.25 10.00 -35.89
CA SER A 135 14.29 10.47 -34.87
C SER A 135 14.24 9.60 -33.61
N VAL A 136 14.68 8.35 -33.66
CA VAL A 136 14.84 7.51 -32.45
C VAL A 136 16.11 7.88 -31.70
N VAL A 137 17.22 8.08 -32.43
CA VAL A 137 18.49 8.50 -31.83
C VAL A 137 18.39 9.92 -31.26
N ALA A 138 17.52 10.76 -31.81
CA ALA A 138 17.26 12.11 -31.31
C ALA A 138 16.81 12.11 -29.84
N HIS A 139 16.24 11.02 -29.31
CA HIS A 139 15.89 10.92 -27.89
C HIS A 139 17.11 10.92 -26.97
N ASP A 140 18.31 10.60 -27.47
CA ASP A 140 19.55 10.59 -26.69
C ASP A 140 20.26 11.95 -26.62
N ILE A 141 19.76 12.97 -27.33
CA ILE A 141 20.41 14.29 -27.32
C ILE A 141 20.21 14.97 -25.96
N ASN A 142 21.28 15.61 -25.49
CA ASN A 142 21.23 16.45 -24.30
C ASN A 142 20.37 17.69 -24.55
N ASN A 143 19.70 18.20 -23.51
CA ASN A 143 18.89 19.43 -23.56
C ASN A 143 17.82 19.44 -24.67
N ARG A 144 17.21 18.27 -24.94
CA ARG A 144 16.13 18.11 -25.94
C ARG A 144 14.88 18.95 -25.69
N HIS A 145 14.65 19.42 -24.47
CA HIS A 145 13.52 20.29 -24.11
C HIS A 145 14.02 21.48 -23.28
N ASP A 146 13.33 22.63 -23.36
CA ASP A 146 13.57 23.82 -22.54
C ASP A 146 12.89 23.76 -21.16
N LYS A 147 11.86 22.92 -21.03
CA LYS A 147 11.13 22.62 -19.80
C LYS A 147 11.48 21.22 -19.27
N THR A 148 10.80 20.77 -18.23
CA THR A 148 10.91 19.37 -17.80
C THR A 148 10.35 18.42 -18.87
N SER A 149 10.86 17.18 -18.95
CA SER A 149 10.32 16.17 -19.86
C SER A 149 8.83 15.91 -19.64
N THR A 150 8.36 16.04 -18.40
CA THR A 150 6.94 15.93 -18.03
C THR A 150 6.08 17.01 -18.66
N GLU A 151 6.50 18.27 -18.55
CA GLU A 151 5.79 19.38 -19.18
C GLU A 151 5.87 19.28 -20.70
N PHE A 152 7.02 18.86 -21.24
CA PHE A 152 7.17 18.65 -22.66
C PHE A 152 6.16 17.65 -23.21
N VAL A 153 6.03 16.48 -22.57
CA VAL A 153 5.10 15.44 -23.00
C VAL A 153 3.65 15.86 -22.76
N GLY A 154 3.36 16.55 -21.65
CA GLY A 154 2.05 17.13 -21.39
C GLY A 154 1.61 18.08 -22.50
N ASP A 155 2.44 19.07 -22.84
CA ASP A 155 2.19 20.03 -23.92
C ASP A 155 1.98 19.29 -25.26
N LEU A 156 2.85 18.32 -25.59
CA LEU A 156 2.79 17.54 -26.83
C LEU A 156 1.49 16.73 -26.98
N LEU A 157 1.00 16.15 -25.88
CA LEU A 157 -0.19 15.28 -25.87
C LEU A 157 -1.48 16.03 -25.49
N GLY A 158 -1.38 17.32 -25.17
CA GLY A 158 -2.50 18.18 -24.77
C GLY A 158 -3.01 17.95 -23.34
N PHE A 159 -2.15 17.47 -22.43
CA PHE A 159 -2.48 17.26 -21.01
C PHE A 159 -1.84 18.32 -20.12
N ASN A 160 -2.53 18.67 -19.03
CA ASN A 160 -1.95 19.47 -17.96
C ASN A 160 -0.98 18.58 -17.17
N ALA A 161 0.29 18.97 -17.13
CA ALA A 161 1.35 18.26 -16.44
C ALA A 161 1.60 18.85 -15.05
N HIS A 162 1.54 18.02 -14.01
CA HIS A 162 1.74 18.43 -12.62
C HIS A 162 2.93 17.69 -12.01
N ASN A 163 3.95 18.45 -11.62
CA ASN A 163 5.20 17.95 -11.06
C ASN A 163 5.28 18.16 -9.55
N TYR A 164 5.55 17.09 -8.81
CA TYR A 164 5.70 17.10 -7.36
C TYR A 164 7.09 16.64 -6.96
N PRO A 165 7.85 17.43 -6.17
CA PRO A 165 9.15 17.00 -5.69
C PRO A 165 9.00 15.81 -4.73
N GLY A 166 10.05 15.01 -4.62
CA GLY A 166 10.10 13.86 -3.72
C GLY A 166 9.84 14.20 -2.25
N SER A 167 10.03 15.45 -1.83
CA SER A 167 9.68 15.94 -0.48
C SER A 167 8.17 16.06 -0.24
N SER A 168 7.36 16.12 -1.30
CA SER A 168 5.89 16.28 -1.24
C SER A 168 5.15 14.98 -1.58
N PHE A 169 5.85 13.84 -1.60
CA PHE A 169 5.32 12.57 -2.04
C PHE A 169 4.11 12.09 -1.23
N GLU A 170 4.01 12.41 0.06
CA GLU A 170 2.88 12.02 0.91
C GLU A 170 1.52 12.49 0.35
N LYS A 171 1.49 13.66 -0.30
CA LYS A 171 0.27 14.15 -0.98
C LYS A 171 -0.12 13.25 -2.16
N ILE A 172 0.88 12.75 -2.89
CA ILE A 172 0.69 11.81 -3.99
C ILE A 172 0.29 10.43 -3.48
N LEU A 173 0.77 10.02 -2.31
CA LEU A 173 0.31 8.78 -1.67
C LEU A 173 -1.16 8.86 -1.34
N LYS A 174 -1.56 9.94 -0.68
CA LYS A 174 -2.96 10.15 -0.34
C LYS A 174 -3.83 10.26 -1.60
N LEU A 175 -3.33 10.86 -2.68
CA LEU A 175 -4.01 10.85 -3.96
C LEU A 175 -4.20 9.43 -4.52
N GLN A 176 -3.17 8.58 -4.52
CA GLN A 176 -3.28 7.18 -4.97
C GLN A 176 -4.16 6.32 -4.06
N GLU A 177 -4.19 6.59 -2.76
CA GLU A 177 -5.10 5.91 -1.83
C GLU A 177 -6.57 6.27 -2.08
N LEU A 178 -6.83 7.51 -2.50
CA LEU A 178 -8.16 8.02 -2.79
C LEU A 178 -8.63 7.68 -4.21
N ASP A 179 -7.73 7.72 -5.17
CA ASP A 179 -7.96 7.39 -6.58
C ASP A 179 -6.88 6.40 -7.07
N PRO A 180 -7.05 5.09 -6.82
CA PRO A 180 -6.08 4.07 -7.23
C PRO A 180 -5.84 3.99 -8.74
N ASN A 181 -6.76 4.55 -9.54
CA ASN A 181 -6.67 4.58 -11.00
C ASN A 181 -5.91 5.82 -11.49
N GLN A 182 -5.63 6.79 -10.62
CA GLN A 182 -4.82 7.95 -10.98
C GLN A 182 -3.43 7.48 -11.38
N ALA A 183 -3.12 7.62 -12.68
CA ALA A 183 -1.80 7.31 -13.18
C ALA A 183 -0.80 8.31 -12.60
N VAL A 184 0.18 7.77 -11.87
CA VAL A 184 1.32 8.50 -11.33
C VAL A 184 2.57 7.86 -11.90
N TYR A 185 3.49 8.66 -12.42
CA TYR A 185 4.82 8.18 -12.75
C TYR A 185 5.87 8.91 -11.94
N ILE A 186 6.98 8.23 -11.75
CA ILE A 186 8.13 8.71 -11.00
C ILE A 186 9.29 8.91 -11.96
N SER A 187 9.88 10.10 -11.91
CA SER A 187 11.16 10.38 -12.54
C SER A 187 12.22 10.52 -11.45
N MET A 188 13.26 9.69 -11.49
CA MET A 188 14.32 9.71 -10.49
C MET A 188 15.64 9.27 -11.08
N SER A 189 16.72 9.52 -10.34
CA SER A 189 18.00 8.86 -10.58
C SER A 189 17.79 7.38 -10.26
N TYR A 190 17.86 6.54 -11.29
CA TYR A 190 17.40 5.16 -11.23
C TYR A 190 18.58 4.19 -11.38
N GLY A 191 18.45 3.01 -10.78
CA GLY A 191 19.53 2.03 -10.66
C GLY A 191 20.27 2.14 -9.33
N ASP A 192 21.38 1.41 -9.26
CA ASP A 192 22.23 1.36 -8.08
C ASP A 192 23.17 2.56 -8.00
N LYS A 193 23.59 2.86 -6.78
CA LYS A 193 24.63 3.85 -6.52
C LYS A 193 25.94 3.36 -7.12
N ASP A 194 26.63 4.25 -7.82
CA ASP A 194 28.00 4.02 -8.24
C ASP A 194 28.98 4.10 -7.04
N ALA A 195 30.28 4.04 -7.32
CA ALA A 195 31.35 4.22 -6.32
C ALA A 195 31.24 5.47 -5.45
N PHE A 196 30.52 6.49 -5.93
CA PHE A 196 30.48 7.82 -5.34
C PHE A 196 29.16 8.13 -4.67
N ASP A 197 28.38 7.09 -4.37
CA ASP A 197 27.04 7.24 -3.85
C ASP A 197 26.12 8.00 -4.82
N GLN A 198 26.51 8.11 -6.10
CA GLN A 198 25.72 8.78 -7.13
C GLN A 198 24.99 7.75 -7.96
N ILE A 199 23.72 8.02 -8.19
CA ILE A 199 22.91 7.23 -9.09
C ILE A 199 22.91 7.97 -10.42
N HIS A 200 23.47 7.34 -11.44
CA HIS A 200 23.58 7.93 -12.77
C HIS A 200 22.36 7.62 -13.62
N GLY A 201 21.97 8.58 -14.46
CA GLY A 201 20.85 8.41 -15.37
C GLY A 201 19.51 8.68 -14.71
N ARG A 202 18.79 9.68 -15.23
CA ARG A 202 17.43 9.97 -14.79
C ARG A 202 16.48 9.14 -15.64
N HIS A 203 15.73 8.24 -15.02
CA HIS A 203 14.77 7.35 -15.68
C HIS A 203 13.34 7.69 -15.26
N ALA A 204 12.37 7.33 -16.10
CA ALA A 204 10.95 7.47 -15.82
C ALA A 204 10.30 6.08 -15.74
N LEU A 205 9.44 5.88 -14.75
CA LEU A 205 8.70 4.63 -14.51
C LEU A 205 7.28 4.95 -14.04
N ARG A 206 6.29 4.11 -14.36
CA ARG A 206 4.96 4.23 -13.76
C ARG A 206 4.96 3.66 -12.34
N LEU A 207 4.31 4.36 -11.41
CA LEU A 207 4.04 3.89 -10.06
C LEU A 207 2.78 3.04 -10.05
N LYS A 208 2.94 1.71 -9.99
CA LYS A 208 1.81 0.76 -9.91
C LYS A 208 1.12 0.80 -8.55
N SER A 209 1.92 0.82 -7.49
CA SER A 209 1.42 0.93 -6.12
C SER A 209 2.51 1.43 -5.19
N PHE A 210 2.10 2.07 -4.11
CA PHE A 210 3.00 2.57 -3.08
C PHE A 210 2.45 2.18 -1.70
N ALA A 211 3.31 1.69 -0.80
CA ALA A 211 2.90 1.35 0.56
C ALA A 211 3.97 1.74 1.58
N LYS A 212 3.56 2.35 2.69
CA LYS A 212 4.43 2.57 3.85
C LYS A 212 4.57 1.24 4.60
N ILE A 213 5.81 0.78 4.82
CA ILE A 213 6.11 -0.51 5.47
C ILE A 213 6.89 -0.37 6.79
N GLY A 214 7.29 0.85 7.13
CA GLY A 214 7.99 1.18 8.37
C GLY A 214 7.88 2.67 8.68
N TYR A 215 8.61 3.15 9.69
CA TYR A 215 8.57 4.56 10.10
C TYR A 215 8.96 5.51 8.95
N ASP A 216 10.05 5.18 8.24
CA ASP A 216 10.60 5.93 7.10
C ASP A 216 11.02 4.96 5.97
N GLN A 217 10.18 3.96 5.69
CA GLN A 217 10.41 3.00 4.61
C GLN A 217 9.16 2.80 3.78
N TYR A 218 9.35 2.87 2.47
CA TYR A 218 8.30 2.86 1.49
C TYR A 218 8.58 1.82 0.40
N ARG A 219 7.60 0.95 0.16
CA ARG A 219 7.62 -0.03 -0.91
C ARG A 219 6.96 0.54 -2.16
N LEU A 220 7.73 0.73 -3.21
CA LEU A 220 7.28 1.17 -4.53
C LEU A 220 7.23 -0.03 -5.46
N LYS A 221 6.06 -0.29 -6.06
CA LYS A 221 5.97 -1.19 -7.21
C LYS A 221 5.97 -0.36 -8.48
N LEU A 222 6.95 -0.60 -9.36
CA LEU A 222 7.22 0.21 -10.53
C LEU A 222 7.04 -0.62 -11.80
N ILE A 223 6.53 0.02 -12.85
CA ILE A 223 6.45 -0.54 -14.21
C ILE A 223 7.41 0.25 -15.07
N ASN A 224 8.36 -0.48 -15.66
CA ASN A 224 9.46 0.09 -16.43
C ASN A 224 9.11 0.07 -17.93
N PRO A 225 9.28 1.18 -18.68
CA PRO A 225 9.04 1.18 -20.12
C PRO A 225 9.99 0.26 -20.91
N TRP A 226 11.08 -0.23 -20.30
CA TRP A 226 11.91 -1.28 -20.89
C TRP A 226 11.11 -2.52 -21.28
N ASP A 227 10.19 -2.93 -20.41
CA ASP A 227 9.17 -3.94 -20.69
C ASP A 227 8.01 -3.78 -19.69
N ASN A 228 6.87 -3.30 -20.17
CA ASN A 228 5.69 -3.09 -19.32
C ASN A 228 4.84 -4.37 -19.11
N SER A 229 5.37 -5.55 -19.44
CA SER A 229 4.67 -6.81 -19.25
C SER A 229 4.31 -7.02 -17.76
N PRO A 230 3.11 -7.57 -17.43
CA PRO A 230 2.63 -7.67 -16.05
C PRO A 230 3.55 -8.44 -15.08
N ASP A 231 4.40 -9.34 -15.59
CA ASP A 231 5.38 -10.13 -14.85
C ASP A 231 6.70 -9.38 -14.56
N LYS A 232 6.90 -8.20 -15.14
CA LYS A 232 8.13 -7.39 -15.02
C LYS A 232 8.02 -6.22 -14.04
N VAL A 233 7.06 -6.30 -13.11
CA VAL A 233 6.89 -5.26 -12.07
C VAL A 233 8.06 -5.30 -11.10
N GLU A 234 8.77 -4.19 -10.99
CA GLU A 234 9.89 -4.04 -10.08
C GLU A 234 9.41 -3.59 -8.70
N THR A 235 10.10 -4.02 -7.65
CA THR A 235 9.82 -3.56 -6.27
C THR A 235 11.06 -2.92 -5.67
N LEU A 236 10.95 -1.65 -5.30
CA LEU A 236 11.98 -0.92 -4.57
C LEU A 236 11.49 -0.60 -3.16
N VAL A 237 12.40 -0.67 -2.19
CA VAL A 237 12.16 -0.21 -0.82
C VAL A 237 13.08 0.98 -0.56
N LEU A 238 12.50 2.17 -0.42
CA LEU A 238 13.23 3.43 -0.32
C LEU A 238 12.80 4.19 0.95
N SER A 239 13.72 4.92 1.56
CA SER A 239 13.41 5.91 2.60
C SER A 239 13.03 7.27 1.99
N SER A 240 12.45 8.17 2.79
CA SER A 240 12.22 9.55 2.33
C SER A 240 13.52 10.26 1.95
N ALA A 241 14.59 10.04 2.74
CA ALA A 241 15.93 10.55 2.44
C ALA A 241 16.48 10.01 1.11
N GLU A 242 16.22 8.75 0.79
CA GLU A 242 16.64 8.16 -0.47
C GLU A 242 15.82 8.64 -1.67
N LEU A 243 14.51 8.83 -1.51
CA LEU A 243 13.67 9.47 -2.54
C LEU A 243 14.17 10.89 -2.87
N ALA A 244 14.55 11.64 -1.83
CA ALA A 244 15.14 12.97 -1.99
C ALA A 244 16.52 12.92 -2.67
N SER A 245 17.43 12.03 -2.24
CA SER A 245 18.77 11.91 -2.83
C SER A 245 18.73 11.45 -4.30
N ARG A 246 17.78 10.58 -4.64
CA ARG A 246 17.46 10.19 -6.02
C ARG A 246 16.84 11.30 -6.85
N LYS A 247 16.54 12.47 -6.25
CA LYS A 247 15.83 13.60 -6.89
C LYS A 247 14.52 13.13 -7.51
N ALA A 248 13.79 12.29 -6.79
CA ALA A 248 12.50 11.79 -7.24
C ALA A 248 11.53 12.93 -7.52
N ARG A 249 10.79 12.81 -8.62
CA ARG A 249 9.68 13.68 -8.99
C ARG A 249 8.50 12.80 -9.32
N PHE A 250 7.38 13.04 -8.68
CA PHE A 250 6.12 12.39 -8.97
C PHE A 250 5.32 13.27 -9.91
N CYS A 251 4.75 12.67 -10.93
CA CYS A 251 4.18 13.39 -12.04
C CYS A 251 2.77 12.85 -12.31
N VAL A 252 1.83 13.76 -12.49
CA VAL A 252 0.42 13.47 -12.77
C VAL A 252 0.02 14.24 -14.01
N TYR A 253 -0.70 13.58 -14.92
CA TYR A 253 -1.35 14.24 -16.05
C TYR A 253 -2.84 14.37 -15.78
N SER A 254 -3.41 15.50 -16.17
CA SER A 254 -4.86 15.70 -16.12
C SER A 254 -5.39 16.32 -17.41
N THR A 255 -6.57 15.87 -17.84
CA THR A 255 -7.31 16.47 -18.94
C THR A 255 -7.92 17.83 -18.53
N ASP A 256 -8.17 18.01 -17.23
CA ASP A 256 -8.72 19.21 -16.63
C ASP A 256 -7.85 19.65 -15.43
N ALA A 257 -7.36 20.89 -15.46
CA ALA A 257 -6.54 21.44 -14.37
C ALA A 257 -7.35 21.64 -13.08
N HIS A 258 -8.62 22.04 -13.18
CA HIS A 258 -9.49 22.28 -12.02
C HIS A 258 -9.88 20.97 -11.33
N GLU A 259 -10.07 19.89 -12.10
CA GLU A 259 -10.31 18.57 -11.54
C GLU A 259 -9.13 18.10 -10.70
N HIS A 260 -7.91 18.24 -11.24
CA HIS A 260 -6.70 17.91 -10.53
C HIS A 260 -6.54 18.74 -9.25
N GLU A 261 -6.76 20.05 -9.31
CA GLU A 261 -6.74 20.90 -8.12
C GLU A 261 -7.76 20.46 -7.07
N LEU A 262 -8.99 20.12 -7.48
CA LEU A 262 -10.01 19.61 -6.56
C LEU A 262 -9.58 18.30 -5.90
N LYS A 263 -9.04 17.34 -6.68
CA LYS A 263 -8.49 16.09 -6.13
C LYS A 263 -7.37 16.37 -5.12
N MET A 264 -6.49 17.32 -5.40
CA MET A 264 -5.44 17.72 -4.48
C MET A 264 -5.99 18.39 -3.21
N MET A 265 -7.06 19.18 -3.31
CA MET A 265 -7.75 19.74 -2.14
C MET A 265 -8.38 18.64 -1.28
N LEU A 266 -8.95 17.61 -1.90
CA LEU A 266 -9.50 16.44 -1.19
C LEU A 266 -8.43 15.64 -0.44
N THR A 267 -7.17 15.66 -0.89
CA THR A 267 -6.06 15.06 -0.11
C THR A 267 -5.81 15.77 1.23
N GLN A 268 -6.38 16.95 1.47
CA GLN A 268 -6.25 17.65 2.75
C GLN A 268 -7.46 17.38 3.68
N CYS A 269 -8.58 16.89 3.14
CA CYS A 269 -9.74 16.49 3.93
C CYS A 269 -9.50 15.17 4.69
N SER A 270 -10.45 14.80 5.58
CA SER A 270 -10.44 13.48 6.20
C SER A 270 -10.64 12.39 5.14
N SER A 271 -10.05 11.21 5.35
CA SER A 271 -10.18 10.10 4.38
C SER A 271 -11.63 9.70 4.12
N GLU A 272 -12.51 9.85 5.12
CA GLU A 272 -13.94 9.59 4.97
C GLU A 272 -14.62 10.63 4.06
N GLN A 273 -14.36 11.92 4.27
CA GLN A 273 -14.89 13.00 3.44
C GLN A 273 -14.43 12.87 1.99
N ALA A 274 -13.12 12.65 1.80
CA ALA A 274 -12.54 12.54 0.47
C ALA A 274 -13.09 11.34 -0.31
N LYS A 275 -13.19 10.17 0.33
CA LYS A 275 -13.81 8.98 -0.28
C LYS A 275 -15.28 9.19 -0.59
N TYR A 276 -16.03 9.85 0.29
CA TYR A 276 -17.44 10.16 0.04
C TYR A 276 -17.60 11.10 -1.17
N ALA A 277 -16.81 12.17 -1.24
CA ALA A 277 -16.86 13.11 -2.35
C ALA A 277 -16.49 12.46 -3.70
N LEU A 278 -15.44 11.64 -3.74
CA LEU A 278 -15.04 10.92 -4.96
C LEU A 278 -16.02 9.81 -5.34
N GLY A 279 -16.62 9.14 -4.36
CA GLY A 279 -17.61 8.08 -4.59
C GLY A 279 -18.97 8.59 -5.07
N ASN A 280 -19.31 9.85 -4.78
CA ASN A 280 -20.55 10.47 -5.21
C ASN A 280 -20.34 11.33 -6.47
N LYS A 281 -20.69 10.78 -7.64
CA LYS A 281 -20.50 11.43 -8.95
C LYS A 281 -21.17 12.80 -9.07
N GLU A 282 -22.35 12.96 -8.46
CA GLU A 282 -23.14 14.19 -8.55
C GLU A 282 -22.51 15.31 -7.70
N LEU A 283 -22.15 14.98 -6.46
CA LEU A 283 -21.42 15.89 -5.59
C LEU A 283 -20.07 16.30 -6.21
N PHE A 284 -19.29 15.34 -6.70
CA PHE A 284 -17.99 15.63 -7.32
C PHE A 284 -18.16 16.57 -8.52
N LYS A 285 -19.17 16.35 -9.37
CA LYS A 285 -19.50 17.22 -10.50
C LYS A 285 -19.85 18.64 -10.03
N ASN A 286 -20.65 18.78 -8.97
CA ASN A 286 -21.04 20.08 -8.42
C ASN A 286 -19.84 20.83 -7.81
N LEU A 287 -18.97 20.13 -7.07
CA LEU A 287 -17.74 20.69 -6.52
C LEU A 287 -16.79 21.13 -7.63
N LEU A 288 -16.65 20.33 -8.69
CA LEU A 288 -15.84 20.68 -9.85
C LEU A 288 -16.40 21.90 -10.59
N GLN A 289 -17.73 21.97 -10.77
CA GLN A 289 -18.36 23.12 -11.38
C GLN A 289 -18.12 24.39 -10.55
N LYS A 290 -18.31 24.32 -9.23
CA LYS A 290 -18.04 25.44 -8.32
C LYS A 290 -16.56 25.85 -8.35
N LYS A 291 -15.65 24.88 -8.44
CA LYS A 291 -14.21 25.16 -8.61
C LYS A 291 -13.94 25.95 -9.90
N LYS A 292 -14.62 25.61 -11.00
CA LYS A 292 -14.50 26.29 -12.30
C LYS A 292 -15.12 27.69 -12.32
N SER A 293 -16.30 27.88 -11.71
CA SER A 293 -17.07 29.13 -11.81
C SER A 293 -16.75 30.14 -10.72
N GLU A 294 -16.45 29.71 -9.50
CA GLU A 294 -16.46 30.56 -8.30
C GLU A 294 -15.16 30.51 -7.49
N GLY A 295 -14.23 29.61 -7.85
CA GLY A 295 -12.95 29.50 -7.15
C GLY A 295 -13.08 28.89 -5.74
N LEU A 296 -13.59 27.65 -5.68
CA LEU A 296 -13.73 26.88 -4.44
C LEU A 296 -12.44 26.88 -3.58
N LYS A 297 -12.56 27.28 -2.31
CA LYS A 297 -11.46 27.31 -1.33
C LYS A 297 -11.41 26.05 -0.47
N GLN A 298 -10.25 25.81 0.16
CA GLN A 298 -10.00 24.60 0.95
C GLN A 298 -10.94 24.49 2.17
N ASP A 299 -11.17 25.60 2.87
CA ASP A 299 -11.99 25.61 4.08
C ASP A 299 -13.47 25.36 3.77
N GLU A 300 -13.95 25.85 2.62
CA GLU A 300 -15.33 25.66 2.14
C GLU A 300 -15.62 24.22 1.70
N LEU A 301 -14.60 23.51 1.19
CA LEU A 301 -14.76 22.17 0.63
C LEU A 301 -15.28 21.18 1.68
N SER A 302 -14.70 21.18 2.88
CA SER A 302 -15.10 20.25 3.94
C SER A 302 -16.52 20.50 4.42
N ASP A 303 -16.95 21.76 4.50
CA ASP A 303 -18.30 22.14 4.91
C ASP A 303 -19.35 21.75 3.86
N LEU A 304 -19.06 21.97 2.58
CA LEU A 304 -19.94 21.57 1.48
C LEU A 304 -20.14 20.04 1.42
N ILE A 305 -19.06 19.27 1.63
CA ILE A 305 -19.14 17.81 1.71
C ILE A 305 -20.01 17.38 2.91
N ALA A 306 -19.80 18.01 4.06
CA ALA A 306 -20.58 17.71 5.27
C ALA A 306 -22.07 18.08 5.10
N GLN A 307 -22.36 19.23 4.51
CA GLN A 307 -23.72 19.69 4.21
C GLN A 307 -24.42 18.76 3.22
N HIS A 308 -23.75 18.38 2.14
CA HIS A 308 -24.30 17.42 1.18
C HIS A 308 -24.62 16.09 1.88
N LYS A 309 -23.69 15.54 2.67
CA LYS A 309 -23.90 14.31 3.43
C LYS A 309 -25.10 14.39 4.38
N ARG A 310 -25.34 15.56 4.99
CA ARG A 310 -26.53 15.82 5.83
C ARG A 310 -27.82 15.88 5.01
N LEU A 311 -27.79 16.49 3.83
CA LEU A 311 -28.97 16.64 2.94
C LEU A 311 -29.32 15.34 2.18
N SER A 312 -28.33 14.51 1.84
CA SER A 312 -28.54 13.20 1.21
C SER A 312 -28.99 12.11 2.18
N SER A 313 -28.99 12.42 3.49
CA SER A 313 -29.53 11.51 4.49
C SER A 313 -31.07 11.53 4.40
N PRO A 314 -31.77 10.38 4.36
CA PRO A 314 -33.23 10.29 4.16
C PRO A 314 -34.11 11.07 5.16
N GLN A 315 -33.52 11.67 6.18
CA GLN A 315 -34.19 12.34 7.29
C GLN A 315 -34.78 13.72 6.94
N ARG A 316 -34.51 14.33 5.77
CA ARG A 316 -34.94 15.72 5.50
C ARG A 316 -35.78 16.01 4.26
N HIS A 317 -36.15 15.03 3.43
CA HIS A 317 -37.35 15.22 2.58
C HIS A 317 -38.66 15.16 3.39
N LEU A 318 -38.55 15.16 4.73
CA LEU A 318 -39.61 15.10 5.74
C LEU A 318 -39.75 16.41 6.57
N GLU A 319 -39.00 17.48 6.28
CA GLU A 319 -39.08 18.75 7.04
C GLU A 319 -39.56 19.96 6.22
N GLY A 320 -40.01 19.76 4.97
CA GLY A 320 -40.74 20.78 4.21
C GLY A 320 -42.24 20.55 4.34
N GLY A 321 -42.89 21.32 5.21
CA GLY A 321 -44.34 21.27 5.42
C GLY A 321 -45.16 21.70 4.20
N ASP A 322 -46.41 21.23 4.19
CA ASP A 322 -47.54 21.59 3.33
C ASP A 322 -47.74 20.78 2.04
N LEU A 323 -48.38 19.62 2.18
CA LEU A 323 -49.26 19.03 1.16
C LEU A 323 -50.58 18.62 1.83
N HIS A 324 -51.69 19.21 1.38
CA HIS A 324 -53.03 19.03 1.97
C HIS A 324 -53.72 17.72 1.50
N ILE A 325 -54.45 17.09 2.43
CA ILE A 325 -55.13 15.79 2.27
C ILE A 325 -56.18 15.77 1.14
N GLU A 326 -56.81 16.91 0.88
CA GLU A 326 -57.93 17.05 -0.07
C GLU A 326 -57.51 16.87 -1.55
N GLU A 327 -56.21 16.98 -1.86
CA GLU A 327 -55.71 16.85 -3.24
C GLU A 327 -55.44 15.39 -3.67
N ILE A 328 -55.44 14.44 -2.73
CA ILE A 328 -54.97 13.05 -2.97
C ILE A 328 -56.13 12.04 -2.98
N GLU A 329 -57.29 12.40 -2.41
CA GLU A 329 -58.45 11.51 -2.28
C GLU A 329 -59.03 10.98 -3.62
N PRO A 330 -59.18 11.79 -4.69
CA PRO A 330 -59.75 11.32 -5.94
C PRO A 330 -58.87 10.30 -6.68
N ILE A 331 -57.54 10.35 -6.45
CA ILE A 331 -56.56 9.50 -7.12
C ILE A 331 -56.63 8.04 -6.63
N ILE A 332 -57.14 7.83 -5.40
CA ILE A 332 -57.16 6.54 -4.73
C ILE A 332 -58.39 5.70 -5.09
N ILE A 333 -59.52 6.35 -5.39
CA ILE A 333 -60.79 5.66 -5.65
C ILE A 333 -60.81 5.07 -7.07
N GLU A 334 -60.15 5.70 -8.04
CA GLU A 334 -60.17 5.24 -9.44
C GLU A 334 -59.12 4.18 -9.79
N GLN A 335 -58.04 4.07 -9.01
CA GLN A 335 -56.97 3.12 -9.30
C GLN A 335 -57.08 1.93 -8.35
N LYS A 336 -57.33 0.72 -8.90
CA LYS A 336 -57.22 -0.56 -8.19
C LYS A 336 -55.78 -0.76 -7.68
N ILE A 337 -55.48 -0.17 -6.53
CA ILE A 337 -54.11 -0.02 -6.05
C ILE A 337 -53.61 -1.29 -5.34
N ASN A 338 -52.35 -1.59 -5.64
CA ASN A 338 -51.52 -2.67 -5.11
C ASN A 338 -51.47 -2.66 -3.55
N PRO A 339 -51.66 -3.82 -2.88
CA PRO A 339 -51.45 -4.00 -1.44
C PRO A 339 -50.21 -3.33 -0.84
N ASP A 340 -49.13 -3.21 -1.61
CA ASP A 340 -47.88 -2.57 -1.18
C ASP A 340 -48.01 -1.06 -0.91
N VAL A 341 -49.03 -0.41 -1.46
CA VAL A 341 -49.30 1.01 -1.22
C VAL A 341 -50.04 1.21 0.11
N TYR A 342 -50.95 0.30 0.47
CA TYR A 342 -51.58 0.28 1.79
C TYR A 342 -50.55 -0.02 2.89
N LYS A 343 -49.68 -1.01 2.63
CA LYS A 343 -48.51 -1.34 3.45
C LYS A 343 -47.57 -0.14 3.65
N LYS A 344 -47.36 0.67 2.59
CA LYS A 344 -46.54 1.88 2.65
C LYS A 344 -47.20 3.06 3.36
N ARG A 345 -48.53 3.18 3.35
CA ARG A 345 -49.24 4.29 4.04
C ARG A 345 -49.34 4.12 5.56
N LEU A 346 -49.39 2.87 6.06
CA LEU A 346 -49.19 2.57 7.48
C LEU A 346 -47.86 3.13 8.03
N LEU A 347 -46.87 3.39 7.17
CA LEU A 347 -45.57 3.96 7.53
C LEU A 347 -45.56 5.48 7.66
N ILE A 348 -46.58 6.18 7.16
CA ILE A 348 -46.52 7.63 6.93
C ILE A 348 -47.05 8.43 8.12
N ASN A 349 -47.99 7.89 8.91
CA ASN A 349 -48.51 8.61 10.08
C ASN A 349 -48.98 7.66 11.21
N PRO A 350 -48.05 7.12 12.03
CA PRO A 350 -48.39 6.19 13.13
C PRO A 350 -49.05 6.87 14.34
N HIS A 351 -49.49 8.13 14.21
CA HIS A 351 -50.09 8.93 15.27
C HIS A 351 -51.58 9.24 15.03
N ASP A 352 -52.13 8.85 13.88
CA ASP A 352 -53.52 9.07 13.53
C ASP A 352 -54.34 7.79 13.78
N GLU A 353 -55.02 7.73 14.93
CA GLU A 353 -55.80 6.57 15.38
C GLU A 353 -57.01 6.27 14.47
N GLU A 354 -57.54 7.29 13.80
CA GLU A 354 -58.69 7.18 12.90
C GLU A 354 -58.26 6.55 11.56
N LEU A 355 -57.14 7.03 11.01
CA LEU A 355 -56.51 6.45 9.82
C LEU A 355 -56.06 4.99 10.06
N ALA A 356 -55.43 4.70 11.20
CA ALA A 356 -55.00 3.35 11.55
C ALA A 356 -56.21 2.40 11.69
N SER A 357 -57.28 2.83 12.36
CA SER A 357 -58.50 2.03 12.52
C SER A 357 -59.21 1.76 11.19
N SER A 358 -59.26 2.74 10.29
CA SER A 358 -59.83 2.60 8.93
C SER A 358 -59.02 1.62 8.07
N LEU A 359 -57.68 1.71 8.10
CA LEU A 359 -56.77 0.78 7.43
C LEU A 359 -56.90 -0.66 7.99
N LEU A 360 -57.04 -0.82 9.31
CA LEU A 360 -57.27 -2.13 9.94
C LEU A 360 -58.62 -2.75 9.54
N ALA A 361 -59.68 -1.94 9.46
CA ALA A 361 -61.00 -2.41 9.04
C ALA A 361 -60.95 -2.95 7.60
N GLN A 362 -60.21 -2.29 6.71
CA GLN A 362 -60.03 -2.72 5.33
C GLN A 362 -59.15 -3.98 5.22
N LEU A 363 -58.05 -4.08 5.97
CA LEU A 363 -57.20 -5.29 5.99
C LEU A 363 -57.97 -6.53 6.48
N LYS A 364 -58.86 -6.36 7.46
CA LYS A 364 -59.78 -7.42 7.93
C LYS A 364 -60.86 -7.76 6.90
N LEU A 365 -61.46 -6.76 6.25
CA LEU A 365 -62.47 -6.95 5.20
C LEU A 365 -61.92 -7.80 4.02
N HIS A 366 -60.62 -7.70 3.75
CA HIS A 366 -59.93 -8.41 2.67
C HIS A 366 -59.19 -9.68 3.10
N ASN A 367 -59.35 -10.14 4.35
CA ASN A 367 -58.78 -11.38 4.89
C ASN A 367 -57.26 -11.54 4.65
N MET A 368 -56.53 -10.42 4.66
CA MET A 368 -55.10 -10.40 4.36
C MET A 368 -54.28 -10.83 5.58
N LYS A 369 -53.56 -11.95 5.45
CA LYS A 369 -52.59 -12.40 6.45
C LYS A 369 -51.30 -11.61 6.32
N VAL A 370 -50.82 -11.07 7.42
CA VAL A 370 -49.60 -10.26 7.47
C VAL A 370 -48.43 -11.16 7.88
N ASP A 371 -47.40 -11.23 7.05
CA ASP A 371 -46.25 -12.12 7.28
C ASP A 371 -45.25 -11.55 8.33
N PRO A 372 -44.37 -12.39 8.89
CA PRO A 372 -43.40 -11.98 9.92
C PRO A 372 -42.40 -10.92 9.43
N LEU A 373 -42.05 -10.94 8.15
CA LEU A 373 -41.13 -9.96 7.56
C LEU A 373 -41.76 -8.57 7.56
N PHE A 374 -43.07 -8.50 7.27
CA PHE A 374 -43.82 -7.27 7.33
C PHE A 374 -43.88 -6.70 8.75
N MET A 375 -44.17 -7.55 9.75
CA MET A 375 -44.21 -7.13 11.15
C MET A 375 -42.86 -6.56 11.60
N HIS A 376 -41.77 -7.22 11.23
CA HIS A 376 -40.43 -6.76 11.55
C HIS A 376 -40.10 -5.40 10.91
N GLN A 377 -40.22 -5.31 9.59
CA GLN A 377 -39.79 -4.12 8.82
C GLN A 377 -40.66 -2.90 9.05
N TYR A 378 -41.96 -3.09 9.27
CA TYR A 378 -42.93 -2.00 9.18
C TYR A 378 -43.66 -1.72 10.50
N VAL A 379 -43.54 -2.60 11.50
CA VAL A 379 -44.09 -2.34 12.84
C VAL A 379 -42.97 -2.20 13.86
N ILE A 380 -42.03 -3.16 13.91
CA ILE A 380 -41.00 -3.21 14.95
C ILE A 380 -39.89 -2.18 14.70
N GLU A 381 -39.34 -2.11 13.49
CA GLU A 381 -38.28 -1.13 13.15
C GLU A 381 -38.72 0.33 13.36
N PRO A 382 -39.91 0.77 12.88
CA PRO A 382 -40.35 2.14 13.10
C PRO A 382 -40.64 2.43 14.56
N ALA A 383 -41.25 1.48 15.29
CA ALA A 383 -41.51 1.64 16.72
C ALA A 383 -40.22 1.79 17.53
N ALA A 384 -39.19 0.98 17.24
CA ALA A 384 -37.88 1.09 17.88
C ALA A 384 -37.19 2.44 17.57
N SER A 385 -37.24 2.88 16.31
CA SER A 385 -36.71 4.17 15.86
C SER A 385 -37.35 5.35 16.58
N ASN A 386 -38.68 5.35 16.68
CA ASN A 386 -39.43 6.44 17.30
C ASN A 386 -39.26 6.45 18.82
N ASN A 387 -39.28 5.29 19.48
CA ASN A 387 -39.02 5.22 20.91
C ASN A 387 -37.62 5.70 21.27
N SER A 388 -36.61 5.33 20.47
CA SER A 388 -35.22 5.76 20.67
C SER A 388 -35.10 7.29 20.57
N LYS A 389 -35.76 7.90 19.57
CA LYS A 389 -35.83 9.36 19.42
C LYS A 389 -36.56 10.04 20.57
N ARG A 390 -37.70 9.50 21.02
CA ARG A 390 -38.54 10.08 22.08
C ARG A 390 -37.89 10.01 23.45
N LEU A 391 -37.21 8.91 23.77
CA LEU A 391 -36.61 8.67 25.08
C LEU A 391 -35.17 9.22 25.19
N GLY A 392 -34.57 9.66 24.08
CA GLY A 392 -33.33 10.47 24.04
C GLY A 392 -32.08 9.82 24.63
N SER A 393 -32.11 8.53 24.99
CA SER A 393 -31.06 7.92 25.83
C SER A 393 -30.75 6.45 25.55
N TYR A 394 -31.59 5.72 24.82
CA TYR A 394 -31.36 4.31 24.48
C TYR A 394 -31.33 4.17 22.96
N GLY A 395 -30.21 3.68 22.41
CA GLY A 395 -30.05 3.49 20.97
C GLY A 395 -31.13 2.56 20.38
N ILE A 396 -31.34 2.64 19.07
CA ILE A 396 -32.42 1.93 18.36
C ILE A 396 -32.46 0.42 18.65
N GLU A 397 -31.27 -0.19 18.85
CA GLU A 397 -31.10 -1.61 19.17
C GLU A 397 -31.65 -1.98 20.55
N ALA A 398 -31.49 -1.09 21.53
CA ALA A 398 -32.01 -1.32 22.88
C ALA A 398 -33.54 -1.29 22.89
N GLU A 399 -34.14 -0.34 22.16
CA GLU A 399 -35.60 -0.26 22.00
C GLU A 399 -36.16 -1.43 21.22
N ARG A 400 -35.46 -1.87 20.15
CA ARG A 400 -35.82 -3.08 19.42
C ARG A 400 -35.81 -4.32 20.34
N SER A 401 -34.78 -4.44 21.18
CA SER A 401 -34.68 -5.51 22.18
C SER A 401 -35.83 -5.48 23.18
N ASN A 402 -36.25 -4.30 23.65
CA ASN A 402 -37.38 -4.14 24.55
C ASN A 402 -38.70 -4.58 23.90
N ILE A 403 -38.90 -4.23 22.62
CA ILE A 403 -40.09 -4.64 21.85
C ILE A 403 -40.13 -6.15 21.67
N TYR A 404 -39.02 -6.80 21.31
CA TYR A 404 -38.98 -8.27 21.22
C TYR A 404 -39.24 -8.94 22.56
N SER A 405 -38.69 -8.39 23.64
CA SER A 405 -38.90 -8.91 24.99
C SER A 405 -40.38 -8.89 25.37
N ALA A 406 -41.09 -7.80 25.04
CA ALA A 406 -42.54 -7.67 25.24
C ALA A 406 -43.36 -8.64 24.35
N LEU A 407 -42.95 -8.85 23.10
CA LEU A 407 -43.59 -9.82 22.19
C LEU A 407 -43.43 -11.27 22.67
N VAL A 408 -42.28 -11.63 23.25
CA VAL A 408 -42.08 -12.94 23.90
C VAL A 408 -42.97 -13.08 25.14
N GLY A 409 -43.15 -12.01 25.92
CA GLY A 409 -44.13 -11.99 27.00
C GLY A 409 -45.56 -12.25 26.51
N TYR A 410 -45.97 -11.59 25.42
CA TYR A 410 -47.26 -11.81 24.78
C TYR A 410 -47.42 -13.21 24.20
N HIS A 411 -46.36 -13.79 23.67
CA HIS A 411 -46.36 -15.18 23.18
C HIS A 411 -46.73 -16.19 24.28
N PHE A 412 -46.22 -16.04 25.49
CA PHE A 412 -46.50 -17.01 26.57
C PHE A 412 -47.73 -16.66 27.41
N LEU A 413 -48.05 -15.37 27.55
CA LEU A 413 -49.06 -14.87 28.50
C LEU A 413 -50.29 -14.24 27.83
N GLY A 414 -50.29 -14.09 26.50
CA GLY A 414 -51.37 -13.50 25.72
C GLY A 414 -51.69 -12.06 26.15
N ALA A 415 -52.99 -11.73 26.17
CA ALA A 415 -53.54 -10.44 26.57
C ALA A 415 -53.09 -9.95 27.97
N GLN A 416 -52.55 -10.83 28.82
CA GLN A 416 -52.08 -10.45 30.15
C GLN A 416 -50.71 -9.76 30.15
N ALA A 417 -49.92 -9.90 29.08
CA ALA A 417 -48.67 -9.15 28.88
C ALA A 417 -48.86 -7.77 28.22
N GLU A 418 -50.11 -7.34 28.03
CA GLU A 418 -50.46 -6.09 27.32
C GLU A 418 -49.86 -4.83 27.94
N ASN A 419 -49.65 -4.81 29.26
CA ASN A 419 -49.07 -3.65 29.95
C ASN A 419 -47.61 -3.40 29.52
N SER A 420 -46.85 -4.46 29.22
CA SER A 420 -45.48 -4.36 28.68
C SER A 420 -45.44 -3.80 27.25
N LEU A 421 -46.55 -3.88 26.50
CA LEU A 421 -46.69 -3.39 25.13
C LEU A 421 -47.20 -1.94 25.05
N THR A 422 -47.65 -1.36 26.18
CA THR A 422 -48.18 0.03 26.20
C THR A 422 -47.13 1.11 25.92
N ARG A 423 -45.84 0.82 26.11
CA ARG A 423 -44.74 1.77 25.86
C ARG A 423 -44.22 1.77 24.42
N SER A 424 -44.69 0.85 23.58
CA SER A 424 -44.10 0.54 22.26
C SER A 424 -44.98 0.91 21.07
N MET A 425 -45.75 2.00 21.14
CA MET A 425 -46.57 2.56 20.04
C MET A 425 -47.49 1.55 19.31
N GLN A 426 -48.81 1.60 19.57
CA GLN A 426 -49.89 0.90 18.84
C GLN A 426 -49.76 -0.63 18.66
N LEU A 427 -48.64 -1.27 19.03
CA LEU A 427 -48.42 -2.73 18.99
C LEU A 427 -49.50 -3.49 19.77
N ARG A 428 -49.91 -2.96 20.93
CA ARG A 428 -51.04 -3.48 21.69
C ARG A 428 -52.34 -3.47 20.88
N PHE A 429 -52.61 -2.40 20.14
CA PHE A 429 -53.82 -2.26 19.32
C PHE A 429 -53.84 -3.27 18.17
N TYR A 430 -52.72 -3.48 17.48
CA TYR A 430 -52.60 -4.49 16.41
C TYR A 430 -52.77 -5.92 16.93
N LEU A 431 -52.22 -6.22 18.11
CA LEU A 431 -52.30 -7.54 18.74
C LEU A 431 -53.70 -7.84 19.31
N ALA A 432 -54.29 -6.88 20.03
CA ALA A 432 -55.66 -7.00 20.56
C ALA A 432 -56.71 -7.07 19.43
N SER A 433 -56.43 -6.45 18.29
CA SER A 433 -57.28 -6.53 17.11
C SER A 433 -57.15 -7.85 16.34
N GLY A 434 -56.25 -8.76 16.72
CA GLY A 434 -56.04 -10.04 16.04
C GLY A 434 -55.39 -9.93 14.66
N VAL A 435 -54.74 -8.81 14.34
CA VAL A 435 -54.03 -8.60 13.06
C VAL A 435 -52.80 -9.51 12.95
N PHE A 436 -52.14 -9.73 14.09
CA PHE A 436 -51.02 -10.66 14.22
C PHE A 436 -51.45 -11.80 15.14
N PRO A 437 -51.92 -12.94 14.59
CA PRO A 437 -52.22 -14.10 15.41
C PRO A 437 -50.94 -14.62 16.07
N GLN A 438 -51.08 -15.21 17.25
CA GLN A 438 -49.98 -15.69 18.08
C GLN A 438 -49.03 -16.62 17.29
N ASP A 439 -49.56 -17.46 16.41
CA ASP A 439 -48.78 -18.38 15.57
C ASP A 439 -47.85 -17.67 14.57
N GLU A 440 -48.15 -16.45 14.14
CA GLU A 440 -47.28 -15.66 13.25
C GLU A 440 -46.17 -14.95 14.04
N ILE A 441 -46.42 -14.59 15.30
CA ILE A 441 -45.40 -14.04 16.21
C ILE A 441 -44.31 -15.10 16.45
N ASN A 442 -44.69 -16.38 16.52
CA ASN A 442 -43.75 -17.48 16.71
C ASN A 442 -42.75 -17.60 15.56
N LYS A 443 -43.13 -17.16 14.36
CA LYS A 443 -42.28 -17.19 13.18
C LYS A 443 -41.30 -16.01 13.11
N LEU A 444 -41.41 -15.02 14.00
CA LEU A 444 -40.44 -13.93 14.10
C LEU A 444 -39.11 -14.36 14.72
N PHE A 445 -39.12 -15.44 15.50
CA PHE A 445 -37.98 -15.88 16.28
C PHE A 445 -37.54 -17.25 15.81
N THR A 446 -36.23 -17.43 15.60
CA THR A 446 -35.68 -18.78 15.57
C THR A 446 -35.80 -19.42 16.95
N PRO A 447 -35.78 -20.76 17.07
CA PRO A 447 -35.81 -21.44 18.37
C PRO A 447 -34.74 -20.92 19.34
N SER A 448 -33.53 -20.65 18.83
CA SER A 448 -32.41 -20.08 19.61
C SER A 448 -32.67 -18.64 20.08
N GLN A 449 -33.27 -17.80 19.23
CA GLN A 449 -33.65 -16.43 19.61
C GLN A 449 -34.76 -16.41 20.65
N LEU A 450 -35.79 -17.24 20.47
CA LEU A 450 -36.88 -17.38 21.43
C LEU A 450 -36.35 -17.85 22.79
N MET A 451 -35.48 -18.87 22.80
CA MET A 451 -34.81 -19.35 24.01
C MET A 451 -34.03 -18.22 24.70
N THR A 452 -33.16 -17.53 23.96
CA THR A 452 -32.29 -16.48 24.51
C THR A 452 -33.09 -15.31 25.08
N LEU A 453 -34.12 -14.84 24.37
CA LEU A 453 -35.00 -13.76 24.85
C LEU A 453 -35.83 -14.19 26.06
N THR A 454 -36.33 -15.43 26.08
CA THR A 454 -37.08 -15.98 27.21
C THR A 454 -36.22 -16.04 28.47
N LEU A 455 -35.00 -16.55 28.36
CA LEU A 455 -34.05 -16.60 29.48
C LEU A 455 -33.63 -15.21 29.94
N ALA A 456 -33.40 -14.27 29.01
CA ALA A 456 -33.09 -12.88 29.36
C ALA A 456 -34.24 -12.23 30.14
N ASN A 457 -35.50 -12.45 29.74
CA ASN A 457 -36.68 -11.95 30.47
C ASN A 457 -36.79 -12.56 31.87
N CYS A 458 -36.57 -13.87 32.02
CA CYS A 458 -36.55 -14.55 33.32
C CYS A 458 -35.46 -14.01 34.26
N LEU A 459 -34.35 -13.51 33.72
CA LEU A 459 -33.21 -13.00 34.49
C LEU A 459 -33.29 -11.51 34.82
N THR A 460 -34.09 -10.71 34.09
CA THR A 460 -34.15 -9.24 34.20
C THR A 460 -35.40 -8.71 34.86
N ASP A 461 -36.57 -9.25 34.53
CA ASP A 461 -37.83 -8.66 34.93
C ASP A 461 -38.36 -9.30 36.21
N LEU A 462 -38.41 -8.50 37.29
CA LEU A 462 -38.96 -8.89 38.59
C LEU A 462 -40.43 -9.36 38.45
N SER A 463 -41.14 -8.84 37.45
CA SER A 463 -42.51 -9.22 37.11
C SER A 463 -42.56 -10.65 36.57
N PHE A 464 -41.55 -11.06 35.80
CA PHE A 464 -41.41 -12.44 35.29
C PHE A 464 -41.11 -13.44 36.41
N GLU A 465 -40.32 -13.04 37.41
CA GLU A 465 -40.05 -13.84 38.61
C GLU A 465 -41.33 -14.09 39.43
N ILE A 466 -42.18 -13.05 39.59
CA ILE A 466 -43.50 -13.17 40.24
C ILE A 466 -44.48 -13.98 39.37
N LEU A 467 -44.47 -13.80 38.05
CA LEU A 467 -45.30 -14.54 37.09
C LEU A 467 -44.96 -16.03 37.08
N LEU A 468 -43.68 -16.39 37.16
CA LEU A 468 -43.19 -17.76 37.33
C LEU A 468 -43.60 -18.40 38.66
N GLN A 469 -44.13 -17.64 39.62
CA GLN A 469 -44.72 -18.21 40.84
C GLN A 469 -46.25 -18.33 40.74
N SER A 470 -46.87 -17.70 39.73
CA SER A 470 -48.31 -17.79 39.50
C SER A 470 -48.70 -19.13 38.84
N SER A 471 -49.94 -19.56 39.09
CA SER A 471 -50.58 -20.69 38.38
C SER A 471 -50.94 -20.37 36.92
N ARG A 472 -50.71 -19.12 36.48
CA ARG A 472 -51.12 -18.59 35.17
C ARG A 472 -49.99 -18.59 34.13
N ALA A 473 -48.76 -18.93 34.52
CA ALA A 473 -47.59 -18.98 33.64
C ALA A 473 -47.14 -20.42 33.31
N ASN A 474 -48.07 -21.38 33.29
CA ASN A 474 -47.73 -22.79 33.07
C ASN A 474 -47.07 -23.03 31.70
N SER A 475 -47.53 -22.35 30.65
CA SER A 475 -46.90 -22.42 29.31
C SER A 475 -45.43 -21.98 29.31
N LEU A 476 -45.09 -20.93 30.04
CA LEU A 476 -43.72 -20.44 30.19
C LEU A 476 -42.86 -21.39 31.03
N LYS A 477 -43.43 -21.93 32.12
CA LYS A 477 -42.75 -22.93 32.97
C LYS A 477 -42.45 -24.20 32.19
N ASP A 478 -43.45 -24.72 31.49
CA ASP A 478 -43.34 -25.90 30.64
C ASP A 478 -42.29 -25.66 29.55
N TYR A 479 -42.26 -24.46 28.96
CA TYR A 479 -41.21 -24.12 28.00
C TYR A 479 -39.82 -24.16 28.64
N VAL A 480 -39.59 -23.42 29.74
CA VAL A 480 -38.28 -23.35 30.43
C VAL A 480 -37.83 -24.72 30.94
N GLN A 481 -38.76 -25.56 31.42
CA GLN A 481 -38.48 -26.91 31.88
C GLN A 481 -38.02 -27.84 30.74
N ASN A 482 -38.48 -27.58 29.52
CA ASN A 482 -38.22 -28.42 28.34
C ASN A 482 -37.29 -27.75 27.30
N ILE A 483 -36.56 -26.68 27.65
CA ILE A 483 -35.58 -26.05 26.76
C ILE A 483 -34.51 -27.07 26.35
N ASP A 484 -34.27 -27.17 25.04
CA ASP A 484 -33.13 -27.89 24.49
C ASP A 484 -31.84 -27.07 24.71
N PHE A 485 -31.05 -27.51 25.68
CA PHE A 485 -29.81 -26.85 26.08
C PHE A 485 -28.62 -27.16 25.16
N THR A 486 -28.78 -27.95 24.09
CA THR A 486 -27.72 -28.15 23.07
C THR A 486 -27.37 -26.86 22.31
N HIS A 487 -28.25 -25.86 22.36
CA HIS A 487 -28.06 -24.54 21.77
C HIS A 487 -27.45 -23.50 22.72
N ILE A 488 -27.10 -23.91 23.96
CA ILE A 488 -26.48 -23.04 24.95
C ILE A 488 -24.98 -23.13 24.77
N ASP A 489 -24.47 -22.25 23.91
CA ASP A 489 -23.05 -22.04 23.65
C ASP A 489 -22.58 -20.69 24.22
N LYS A 490 -21.28 -20.43 24.07
CA LYS A 490 -20.66 -19.19 24.57
C LYS A 490 -21.33 -17.94 24.00
N ARG A 491 -21.77 -17.98 22.73
CA ARG A 491 -22.43 -16.86 22.06
C ARG A 491 -23.81 -16.59 22.68
N CYS A 492 -24.58 -17.63 22.99
CA CYS A 492 -25.86 -17.52 23.68
C CYS A 492 -25.67 -16.85 25.06
N VAL A 493 -24.68 -17.27 25.84
CA VAL A 493 -24.42 -16.70 27.17
C VAL A 493 -23.93 -15.24 27.09
N GLU A 494 -23.07 -14.91 26.12
CA GLU A 494 -22.65 -13.52 25.87
C GLU A 494 -23.85 -12.62 25.49
N GLU A 495 -24.78 -13.13 24.69
CA GLU A 495 -26.01 -12.43 24.32
C GLU A 495 -26.94 -12.26 25.53
N LEU A 496 -27.08 -13.27 26.39
CA LEU A 496 -27.81 -13.16 27.66
C LEU A 496 -27.23 -12.08 28.56
N MET A 497 -25.90 -12.04 28.69
CA MET A 497 -25.21 -11.05 29.52
C MET A 497 -25.37 -9.63 28.98
N ALA A 498 -25.27 -9.45 27.65
CA ALA A 498 -25.47 -8.16 27.01
C ALA A 498 -26.90 -7.63 27.18
N ARG A 499 -27.91 -8.51 27.07
CA ARG A 499 -29.33 -8.14 27.18
C ARG A 499 -29.77 -7.87 28.61
N THR A 500 -29.18 -8.55 29.57
CA THR A 500 -29.65 -8.50 30.97
C THR A 500 -29.06 -7.35 31.78
N ASN A 501 -28.02 -6.67 31.25
CA ASN A 501 -27.31 -5.56 31.89
C ASN A 501 -26.91 -5.86 33.35
N LEU A 502 -26.63 -7.13 33.67
CA LEU A 502 -26.39 -7.57 35.05
C LEU A 502 -25.06 -7.07 35.64
N GLY A 503 -24.17 -6.50 34.81
CA GLY A 503 -22.96 -5.78 35.21
C GLY A 503 -21.88 -6.60 35.93
N SER A 504 -22.20 -7.80 36.44
CA SER A 504 -21.26 -8.71 37.09
C SER A 504 -21.75 -10.15 37.06
N ILE A 505 -20.80 -11.08 37.14
CA ILE A 505 -21.04 -12.53 37.23
C ILE A 505 -21.79 -12.89 38.53
N GLY A 506 -21.53 -12.16 39.63
CA GLY A 506 -22.25 -12.36 40.89
C GLY A 506 -23.75 -12.11 40.76
N ASN A 507 -24.15 -11.14 39.92
CA ASN A 507 -25.55 -10.84 39.66
C ASN A 507 -26.20 -11.90 38.75
N LEU A 508 -25.48 -12.44 37.77
CA LEU A 508 -25.95 -13.57 36.96
C LEU A 508 -26.21 -14.80 37.84
N ASN A 509 -25.24 -15.20 38.67
CA ASN A 509 -25.39 -16.36 39.54
C ASN A 509 -26.54 -16.20 40.54
N ARG A 510 -26.75 -14.99 41.06
CA ARG A 510 -27.90 -14.68 41.94
C ARG A 510 -29.22 -14.78 41.20
N ARG A 511 -29.30 -14.43 39.91
CA ARG A 511 -30.54 -14.50 39.11
C ARG A 511 -30.80 -15.89 38.54
N LEU A 512 -29.75 -16.68 38.30
CA LEU A 512 -29.85 -18.07 37.85
C LEU A 512 -30.53 -18.99 38.86
N THR A 513 -30.64 -18.61 40.13
CA THR A 513 -31.40 -19.40 41.13
C THR A 513 -32.88 -19.53 40.75
N THR A 514 -33.45 -18.54 40.07
CA THR A 514 -34.85 -18.56 39.59
C THR A 514 -35.03 -19.57 38.46
N ILE A 515 -34.05 -19.69 37.57
CA ILE A 515 -34.04 -20.71 36.51
C ILE A 515 -33.76 -22.08 37.10
N ALA A 516 -32.81 -22.18 38.05
CA ALA A 516 -32.47 -23.42 38.72
C ALA A 516 -33.65 -24.05 39.49
N ALA A 517 -34.59 -23.22 39.98
CA ALA A 517 -35.81 -23.69 40.62
C ALA A 517 -36.78 -24.41 39.66
N ILE A 518 -36.67 -24.17 38.35
CA ILE A 518 -37.55 -24.73 37.31
C ILE A 518 -36.82 -25.79 36.49
N ASN A 519 -35.56 -25.52 36.14
CA ASN A 519 -34.71 -26.40 35.35
C ASN A 519 -33.25 -26.32 35.86
N PRO A 520 -32.86 -27.16 36.84
CA PRO A 520 -31.51 -27.17 37.42
C PRO A 520 -30.42 -27.46 36.38
N SER A 521 -30.67 -28.38 35.45
CA SER A 521 -29.70 -28.79 34.42
C SER A 521 -29.41 -27.65 33.45
N LEU A 522 -30.42 -26.86 33.08
CA LEU A 522 -30.27 -25.67 32.26
C LEU A 522 -29.42 -24.60 32.94
N ALA A 523 -29.68 -24.32 34.22
CA ALA A 523 -28.88 -23.38 35.00
C ALA A 523 -27.40 -23.84 35.10
N GLN A 524 -27.18 -25.14 35.32
CA GLN A 524 -25.86 -25.74 35.37
C GLN A 524 -25.13 -25.61 34.01
N GLN A 525 -25.80 -25.88 32.89
CA GLN A 525 -25.22 -25.74 31.55
C GLN A 525 -24.81 -24.29 31.26
N ILE A 526 -25.64 -23.30 31.63
CA ILE A 526 -25.30 -21.88 31.48
C ILE A 526 -24.05 -21.54 32.31
N ILE A 527 -23.93 -22.09 33.52
CA ILE A 527 -22.76 -21.92 34.39
C ILE A 527 -21.52 -22.58 33.77
N GLU A 528 -21.62 -23.80 33.26
CA GLU A 528 -20.49 -24.54 32.67
C GLU A 528 -19.95 -23.89 31.39
N VAL A 529 -20.85 -23.42 30.53
CA VAL A 529 -20.51 -22.68 29.31
C VAL A 529 -19.89 -21.32 29.65
N GLN A 530 -20.37 -20.67 30.71
CA GLN A 530 -19.83 -19.40 31.22
C GLN A 530 -18.46 -19.57 31.89
N LEU A 531 -18.25 -20.68 32.60
CA LEU A 531 -17.00 -21.01 33.30
C LEU A 531 -15.96 -21.66 32.38
N GLY A 532 -16.30 -21.94 31.12
CA GLY A 532 -15.44 -22.65 30.17
C GLY A 532 -14.00 -22.09 30.19
N VAL A 533 -13.05 -22.91 30.64
CA VAL A 533 -11.62 -22.90 30.30
C VAL A 533 -11.13 -21.51 29.83
N GLU A 534 -10.56 -20.75 30.77
CA GLU A 534 -10.25 -19.29 30.75
C GLU A 534 -10.15 -18.56 29.38
N PRO A 535 -10.94 -17.48 29.17
CA PRO A 535 -10.70 -16.52 28.11
C PRO A 535 -9.67 -15.43 28.49
N PRO A 536 -8.79 -15.00 27.56
CA PRO A 536 -7.75 -13.98 27.77
C PRO A 536 -8.22 -12.60 28.27
N SER A 537 -9.51 -12.27 28.18
CA SER A 537 -10.05 -10.96 28.60
C SER A 537 -10.14 -10.79 30.13
N LEU A 538 -10.42 -11.86 30.88
CA LEU A 538 -10.44 -11.84 32.36
C LEU A 538 -9.03 -11.85 32.96
N ALA A 539 -8.07 -12.53 32.32
CA ALA A 539 -6.66 -12.41 32.66
C ALA A 539 -6.16 -10.96 32.49
N LYS A 540 -6.65 -10.25 31.46
CA LYS A 540 -6.38 -8.83 31.25
C LYS A 540 -6.89 -7.96 32.41
N GLU A 541 -8.15 -8.12 32.81
CA GLU A 541 -8.72 -7.34 33.92
C GLU A 541 -8.09 -7.67 35.27
N ARG A 542 -7.72 -8.93 35.52
CA ARG A 542 -7.03 -9.36 36.75
C ARG A 542 -5.57 -8.87 36.82
N ILE A 543 -4.88 -8.79 35.69
CA ILE A 543 -3.54 -8.20 35.58
C ILE A 543 -3.61 -6.67 35.69
N MET A 544 -4.67 -6.05 35.16
CA MET A 544 -4.90 -4.61 35.24
C MET A 544 -5.38 -4.15 36.64
N SER A 545 -6.08 -5.00 37.39
CA SER A 545 -6.55 -4.74 38.76
C SER A 545 -5.51 -4.96 39.86
N LEU A 546 -4.31 -5.44 39.53
CA LEU A 546 -3.14 -5.36 40.42
C LEU A 546 -2.71 -3.90 40.51
N GLN A 547 -3.17 -3.22 41.56
CA GLN A 547 -3.04 -1.77 41.76
C GLN A 547 -1.61 -1.27 42.01
N SER A 548 -0.59 -2.13 42.08
CA SER A 548 0.81 -1.71 42.20
C SER A 548 1.61 -2.00 40.94
N VAL A 549 2.42 -1.02 40.52
CA VAL A 549 3.44 -1.17 39.47
C VAL A 549 4.32 -2.39 39.74
N GLU A 550 4.56 -2.69 41.01
CA GLU A 550 5.34 -3.82 41.49
C GLU A 550 4.68 -5.18 41.20
N GLY A 551 3.35 -5.29 41.27
CA GLY A 551 2.61 -6.49 40.90
C GLY A 551 2.74 -6.81 39.41
N ARG A 552 2.63 -5.80 38.54
CA ARG A 552 2.80 -5.95 37.10
C ARG A 552 4.24 -6.33 36.74
N LEU A 553 5.24 -5.71 37.38
CA LEU A 553 6.65 -6.05 37.20
C LEU A 553 6.99 -7.48 37.66
N ARG A 554 6.37 -7.96 38.74
CA ARG A 554 6.56 -9.34 39.22
C ARG A 554 5.99 -10.36 38.24
N ILE A 555 4.81 -10.11 37.67
CA ILE A 555 4.20 -10.98 36.65
C ILE A 555 5.04 -10.98 35.38
N GLU A 556 5.47 -9.81 34.91
CA GLU A 556 6.35 -9.71 33.75
C GLU A 556 7.66 -10.47 33.98
N ARG A 557 8.28 -10.33 35.16
CA ARG A 557 9.53 -11.04 35.50
C ARG A 557 9.35 -12.56 35.50
N ASN A 558 8.24 -13.05 36.05
CA ASN A 558 7.93 -14.49 36.07
C ASN A 558 7.68 -15.04 34.67
N ALA A 559 6.89 -14.33 33.84
CA ALA A 559 6.66 -14.72 32.45
C ALA A 559 7.97 -14.72 31.64
N ARG A 560 8.83 -13.71 31.82
CA ARG A 560 10.17 -13.67 31.19
C ARG A 560 11.09 -14.80 31.66
N LYS A 561 11.02 -15.19 32.93
CA LYS A 561 11.80 -16.32 33.47
C LYS A 561 11.35 -17.65 32.85
N LEU A 562 10.04 -17.86 32.67
CA LEU A 562 9.51 -19.04 32.00
C LEU A 562 9.92 -19.12 30.52
N LEU A 563 10.11 -17.97 29.88
CA LEU A 563 10.55 -17.87 28.48
C LEU A 563 12.09 -17.70 28.34
N GLU A 564 12.84 -17.84 29.43
CA GLU A 564 14.31 -17.81 29.43
C GLU A 564 14.92 -18.85 28.48
N PRO A 565 14.43 -20.11 28.40
CA PRO A 565 14.95 -21.10 27.46
C PRO A 565 14.91 -20.63 25.99
N ILE A 566 13.84 -19.94 25.58
CA ILE A 566 13.71 -19.36 24.24
C ILE A 566 14.77 -18.26 24.00
N THR A 567 15.05 -17.48 25.05
CA THR A 567 16.07 -16.42 24.99
C THR A 567 17.48 -17.01 24.81
N THR A 568 17.75 -18.15 25.43
CA THR A 568 19.02 -18.86 25.32
C THR A 568 19.25 -19.40 23.90
N ILE A 569 18.22 -19.86 23.20
CA ILE A 569 18.34 -20.34 21.80
C ILE A 569 18.91 -19.24 20.88
N THR A 570 18.45 -17.99 21.04
CA THR A 570 18.92 -16.89 20.19
C THR A 570 20.36 -16.43 20.48
N ALA A 571 20.90 -16.79 21.64
CA ALA A 571 22.31 -16.57 21.97
C ALA A 571 23.23 -17.46 21.14
N HIS A 572 22.79 -18.68 20.78
CA HIS A 572 23.57 -19.64 20.00
C HIS A 572 23.84 -19.20 18.55
N PHE A 573 23.17 -18.15 18.06
CA PHE A 573 23.52 -17.54 16.76
C PHE A 573 24.80 -16.71 16.82
N ARG A 574 25.19 -16.17 17.98
CA ARG A 574 26.42 -15.36 18.12
C ARG A 574 27.69 -16.18 17.93
N GLU A 575 27.64 -17.47 18.26
CA GLU A 575 28.79 -18.38 18.26
C GLU A 575 28.85 -19.25 16.99
N TYR A 576 27.89 -19.08 16.07
CA TYR A 576 27.81 -19.90 14.87
C TYR A 576 28.68 -19.31 13.74
N ASP A 577 29.92 -19.79 13.65
CA ASP A 577 30.82 -19.50 12.54
C ASP A 577 30.68 -20.59 11.46
N SER A 578 29.96 -20.26 10.38
CA SER A 578 29.78 -21.15 9.24
C SER A 578 30.27 -20.49 7.95
N ASN A 579 30.92 -21.29 7.12
CA ASN A 579 31.52 -20.87 5.85
C ASN A 579 30.56 -20.97 4.66
N THR A 580 29.32 -21.44 4.83
CA THR A 580 28.35 -21.58 3.73
C THR A 580 26.98 -20.99 4.07
N VAL A 581 26.31 -20.42 3.06
CA VAL A 581 24.96 -19.86 3.18
C VAL A 581 23.97 -20.97 3.54
N GLN A 582 24.11 -22.16 2.94
CA GLN A 582 23.24 -23.31 3.21
C GLN A 582 23.24 -23.69 4.69
N ASN A 583 24.41 -23.71 5.33
CA ASN A 583 24.54 -24.03 6.75
C ASN A 583 23.92 -22.94 7.64
N ILE A 584 24.07 -21.66 7.29
CA ILE A 584 23.42 -20.55 8.03
C ILE A 584 21.89 -20.67 7.90
N THR A 585 21.39 -20.95 6.70
CA THR A 585 19.95 -21.14 6.46
C THR A 585 19.42 -22.38 7.18
N ALA A 586 20.17 -23.49 7.20
CA ALA A 586 19.81 -24.70 7.93
C ALA A 586 19.76 -24.43 9.44
N ARG A 587 20.78 -23.75 9.99
CA ARG A 587 20.83 -23.36 11.41
C ARG A 587 19.71 -22.39 11.79
N LYS A 588 19.36 -21.46 10.90
CA LYS A 588 18.20 -20.56 11.06
C LYS A 588 16.92 -21.36 11.22
N ARG A 589 16.68 -22.33 10.34
CA ARG A 589 15.50 -23.20 10.39
C ARG A 589 15.49 -24.04 11.67
N GLU A 590 16.60 -24.69 12.00
CA GLU A 590 16.75 -25.49 13.22
C GLU A 590 16.41 -24.69 14.48
N LEU A 591 16.94 -23.46 14.61
CA LEU A 591 16.69 -22.63 15.79
C LEU A 591 15.25 -22.09 15.83
N ILE A 592 14.64 -21.79 14.68
CA ILE A 592 13.22 -21.44 14.62
C ILE A 592 12.37 -22.63 15.04
N ASP A 593 12.69 -23.83 14.55
CA ASP A 593 11.97 -25.06 14.91
C ASP A 593 12.10 -25.35 16.41
N GLN A 594 13.28 -25.16 17.02
CA GLN A 594 13.46 -25.27 18.47
C GLN A 594 12.63 -24.23 19.25
N VAL A 595 12.56 -22.98 18.78
CA VAL A 595 11.71 -21.95 19.41
C VAL A 595 10.23 -22.32 19.29
N LEU A 596 9.79 -22.79 18.12
CA LEU A 596 8.40 -23.20 17.89
C LEU A 596 8.03 -24.43 18.71
N GLU A 597 8.95 -25.39 18.87
CA GLU A 597 8.71 -26.58 19.68
C GLU A 597 8.58 -26.24 21.17
N LEU A 598 9.47 -25.39 21.70
CA LEU A 598 9.33 -24.89 23.07
C LEU A 598 8.03 -24.09 23.26
N ALA A 599 7.64 -23.30 22.24
CA ALA A 599 6.41 -22.52 22.29
C ALA A 599 5.12 -23.37 22.27
N LYS A 600 5.20 -24.70 22.08
CA LYS A 600 4.07 -25.61 22.24
C LYS A 600 3.81 -25.98 23.70
N ASP A 601 4.76 -25.73 24.61
CA ASP A 601 4.56 -25.98 26.04
C ASP A 601 3.42 -25.10 26.57
N PRO A 602 2.35 -25.68 27.16
CA PRO A 602 1.23 -24.93 27.71
C PRO A 602 1.63 -23.80 28.68
N GLN A 603 2.70 -23.99 29.45
CA GLN A 603 3.22 -22.97 30.38
C GLN A 603 3.87 -21.80 29.63
N MET A 604 4.52 -22.06 28.49
CA MET A 604 5.10 -21.02 27.65
C MET A 604 4.03 -20.26 26.86
N ILE A 605 2.99 -20.94 26.38
CA ILE A 605 1.82 -20.30 25.75
C ILE A 605 1.17 -19.33 26.74
N ALA A 606 0.88 -19.79 27.96
CA ALA A 606 0.30 -18.96 29.01
C ALA A 606 1.21 -17.76 29.38
N ALA A 607 2.53 -17.94 29.41
CA ALA A 607 3.49 -16.87 29.66
C ALA A 607 3.55 -15.84 28.53
N ASP A 608 3.56 -16.26 27.26
CA ASP A 608 3.57 -15.35 26.10
C ASP A 608 2.25 -14.56 26.00
N ASP A 609 1.11 -15.22 26.26
CA ASP A 609 -0.19 -14.56 26.32
C ASP A 609 -0.25 -13.55 27.46
N THR A 610 0.31 -13.88 28.64
CA THR A 610 0.43 -12.93 29.77
C THR A 610 1.21 -11.67 29.37
N LEU A 611 2.30 -11.81 28.60
CA LEU A 611 3.06 -10.66 28.09
C LEU A 611 2.24 -9.83 27.10
N ARG A 612 1.49 -10.47 26.19
CA ARG A 612 0.59 -9.78 25.24
C ARG A 612 -0.50 -8.99 25.96
N LEU A 613 -1.06 -9.56 27.02
CA LEU A 613 -2.07 -8.90 27.85
C LEU A 613 -1.52 -7.67 28.59
N LEU A 614 -0.23 -7.67 28.92
CA LEU A 614 0.50 -6.52 29.45
C LEU A 614 0.87 -5.47 28.37
N GLY A 615 0.42 -5.65 27.12
CA GLY A 615 0.74 -4.77 26.00
C GLY A 615 2.17 -4.92 25.49
N LYS A 616 2.85 -6.04 25.82
CA LYS A 616 4.16 -6.37 25.27
C LYS A 616 3.99 -7.20 24.01
N GLU A 617 4.95 -7.09 23.09
CA GLU A 617 4.98 -7.94 21.91
C GLU A 617 5.26 -9.40 22.32
N SER A 618 4.75 -10.36 21.55
CA SER A 618 5.04 -11.79 21.75
C SER A 618 6.55 -12.01 21.74
N LEU A 619 7.07 -12.60 22.81
CA LEU A 619 8.50 -12.89 22.92
C LEU A 619 8.89 -13.98 21.92
N VAL A 620 8.00 -14.94 21.65
CA VAL A 620 8.20 -15.95 20.59
C VAL A 620 8.38 -15.28 19.23
N LYS A 621 7.47 -14.37 18.86
CA LYS A 621 7.58 -13.63 17.58
C LYS A 621 8.84 -12.75 17.55
N GLN A 622 9.14 -12.06 18.64
CA GLN A 622 10.33 -11.23 18.75
C GLN A 622 11.61 -12.05 18.55
N LYS A 623 11.67 -13.26 19.10
CA LYS A 623 12.84 -14.15 19.03
C LYS A 623 13.00 -14.78 17.65
N ILE A 624 11.90 -15.18 17.01
CA ILE A 624 11.94 -15.62 15.60
C ILE A 624 12.45 -14.47 14.71
N ALA A 625 11.90 -13.26 14.87
CA ALA A 625 12.36 -12.10 14.11
C ALA A 625 13.85 -11.76 14.39
N GLU A 626 14.31 -11.93 15.62
CA GLU A 626 15.73 -11.77 15.99
C GLU A 626 16.61 -12.83 15.31
N ILE A 627 16.18 -14.10 15.28
CA ILE A 627 16.87 -15.20 14.58
C ILE A 627 16.93 -14.92 13.07
N GLU A 628 15.82 -14.50 12.46
CA GLU A 628 15.78 -14.15 11.05
C GLU A 628 16.70 -12.98 10.71
N LYS A 629 16.66 -11.91 11.52
CA LYS A 629 17.51 -10.73 11.35
C LYS A 629 19.00 -11.08 11.48
N LYS A 630 19.37 -11.88 12.49
CA LYS A 630 20.75 -12.35 12.68
C LYS A 630 21.18 -13.26 11.54
N GLY A 631 20.35 -14.23 11.16
CA GLY A 631 20.61 -15.13 10.03
C GLY A 631 20.85 -14.36 8.73
N ALA A 632 19.98 -13.40 8.40
CA ALA A 632 20.13 -12.55 7.23
C ALA A 632 21.43 -11.71 7.28
N PHE A 633 21.80 -11.19 8.46
CA PHE A 633 23.06 -10.49 8.65
C PHE A 633 24.27 -11.38 8.37
N HIS A 634 24.30 -12.61 8.89
CA HIS A 634 25.37 -13.58 8.63
C HIS A 634 25.41 -14.01 7.15
N GLU A 635 24.26 -14.29 6.54
CA GLU A 635 24.16 -14.63 5.10
C GLU A 635 24.73 -13.49 4.24
N LYS A 636 24.36 -12.24 4.52
CA LYS A 636 24.89 -11.05 3.84
C LYS A 636 26.40 -10.91 4.03
N ASN A 637 26.91 -11.07 5.25
CA ASN A 637 28.34 -10.95 5.52
C ASN A 637 29.15 -12.03 4.80
N LEU A 638 28.61 -13.25 4.71
CA LEU A 638 29.27 -14.34 4.00
C LEU A 638 29.32 -14.09 2.49
N LEU A 639 28.22 -13.60 1.91
CA LEU A 639 28.17 -13.22 0.50
C LEU A 639 29.14 -12.07 0.19
N LEU A 640 29.17 -11.04 1.04
CA LEU A 640 30.14 -9.94 0.92
C LEU A 640 31.59 -10.46 1.03
N LYS A 641 31.88 -11.34 1.99
CA LYS A 641 33.22 -11.96 2.12
C LYS A 641 33.60 -12.74 0.87
N ALA A 642 32.68 -13.52 0.30
CA ALA A 642 32.91 -14.26 -0.95
C ALA A 642 33.18 -13.32 -2.14
N GLU A 643 32.46 -12.20 -2.23
CA GLU A 643 32.70 -11.17 -3.24
C GLU A 643 34.08 -10.52 -3.06
N LYS A 644 34.43 -10.15 -1.83
CA LYS A 644 35.76 -9.59 -1.51
C LYS A 644 36.90 -10.56 -1.83
N ILE A 645 36.71 -11.86 -1.63
CA ILE A 645 37.67 -12.88 -2.07
C ILE A 645 37.84 -12.85 -3.59
N LYS A 646 36.75 -12.77 -4.37
CA LYS A 646 36.83 -12.67 -5.84
C LYS A 646 37.55 -11.41 -6.29
N ILE A 647 37.31 -10.28 -5.61
CA ILE A 647 37.99 -9.01 -5.85
C ILE A 647 39.50 -9.16 -5.63
N LEU A 648 39.93 -9.74 -4.50
CA LEU A 648 41.34 -9.97 -4.19
C LEU A 648 42.00 -10.94 -5.17
N GLN A 649 41.28 -11.97 -5.63
CA GLN A 649 41.73 -12.90 -6.66
C GLN A 649 41.90 -12.19 -8.01
N ALA A 650 40.93 -11.36 -8.42
CA ALA A 650 40.96 -10.64 -9.69
C ALA A 650 42.19 -9.73 -9.83
N ILE A 651 42.64 -9.12 -8.73
CA ILE A 651 43.86 -8.28 -8.72
C ILE A 651 45.14 -9.03 -8.34
N ASN A 652 45.05 -10.34 -8.11
CA ASN A 652 46.14 -11.18 -7.61
C ASN A 652 46.78 -10.62 -6.33
N PHE A 653 45.98 -10.06 -5.42
CA PHE A 653 46.48 -9.30 -4.26
C PHE A 653 47.42 -10.15 -3.40
N THR A 654 47.01 -11.37 -3.04
CA THR A 654 47.79 -12.28 -2.18
C THR A 654 49.15 -12.62 -2.78
N SER A 655 49.22 -12.88 -4.09
CA SER A 655 50.47 -13.17 -4.79
C SER A 655 51.42 -11.96 -4.77
N ARG A 656 50.87 -10.77 -4.97
CA ARG A 656 51.63 -9.51 -4.91
C ARG A 656 52.11 -9.20 -3.49
N LEU A 657 51.29 -9.45 -2.48
CA LEU A 657 51.66 -9.30 -1.07
C LEU A 657 52.79 -10.26 -0.69
N ASN A 658 52.73 -11.52 -1.13
CA ASN A 658 53.82 -12.48 -0.94
C ASN A 658 55.13 -12.03 -1.61
N THR A 659 55.04 -11.41 -2.80
CA THR A 659 56.20 -10.84 -3.47
C THR A 659 56.81 -9.68 -2.67
N ILE A 660 55.96 -8.78 -2.15
CA ILE A 660 56.39 -7.68 -1.28
C ILE A 660 57.06 -8.21 0.00
N GLU A 661 56.53 -9.28 0.59
CA GLU A 661 57.09 -9.93 1.77
C GLU A 661 58.49 -10.49 1.50
N GLN A 662 58.69 -11.19 0.38
CA GLN A 662 60.02 -11.69 -0.04
C GLN A 662 61.01 -10.54 -0.28
N MET A 663 60.55 -9.44 -0.90
CA MET A 663 61.38 -8.26 -1.14
C MET A 663 61.75 -7.53 0.16
N LYS A 664 60.84 -7.50 1.14
CA LYS A 664 61.11 -7.02 2.49
C LYS A 664 62.20 -7.87 3.15
N GLU A 665 62.10 -9.19 3.13
CA GLU A 665 63.10 -10.08 3.72
C GLU A 665 64.50 -9.87 3.13
N ARG A 666 64.59 -9.59 1.83
CA ARG A 666 65.85 -9.23 1.19
C ARG A 666 66.43 -7.94 1.74
N LEU A 667 65.66 -6.85 1.81
CA LEU A 667 66.14 -5.58 2.37
C LEU A 667 66.58 -5.73 3.83
N VAL A 668 65.84 -6.52 4.62
CA VAL A 668 66.19 -6.80 6.02
C VAL A 668 67.50 -7.57 6.14
N ARG A 669 67.81 -8.47 5.20
CA ARG A 669 69.11 -9.14 5.15
C ARG A 669 70.24 -8.20 4.75
N GLU A 670 70.04 -7.37 3.72
CA GLU A 670 71.04 -6.40 3.25
C GLU A 670 71.34 -5.32 4.31
N ALA A 671 70.35 -4.90 5.09
CA ALA A 671 70.52 -3.95 6.20
C ALA A 671 71.47 -4.46 7.30
N LYS A 672 71.59 -5.78 7.50
CA LYS A 672 72.52 -6.35 8.50
C LYS A 672 73.99 -6.10 8.16
N THR A 673 74.31 -5.92 6.88
CA THR A 673 75.68 -5.75 6.39
C THR A 673 75.93 -4.37 5.80
N ASN A 674 74.87 -3.60 5.52
CA ASN A 674 74.97 -2.27 4.93
C ASN A 674 73.89 -1.33 5.49
N SER A 675 74.30 -0.37 6.31
CA SER A 675 73.41 0.59 6.98
C SER A 675 72.62 1.49 6.00
N ASN A 676 73.07 1.62 4.74
CA ASN A 676 72.30 2.34 3.71
C ASN A 676 70.92 1.71 3.44
N TYR A 677 70.73 0.45 3.84
CA TYR A 677 69.47 -0.28 3.68
C TYR A 677 68.56 -0.22 4.92
N ASP A 678 69.01 0.30 6.07
CA ASP A 678 68.24 0.31 7.33
C ASP A 678 66.90 1.02 7.18
N ARG A 679 66.91 2.20 6.55
CA ARG A 679 65.71 3.00 6.30
C ARG A 679 64.72 2.27 5.39
N ALA A 680 65.22 1.62 4.33
CA ALA A 680 64.40 0.89 3.38
C ALA A 680 63.83 -0.39 3.99
N ALA A 681 64.64 -1.15 4.73
CA ALA A 681 64.22 -2.34 5.46
C ALA A 681 63.11 -2.01 6.48
N THR A 682 63.26 -0.90 7.21
CA THR A 682 62.26 -0.41 8.15
C THR A 682 60.95 -0.04 7.43
N ARG A 683 61.02 0.74 6.34
CA ARG A 683 59.83 1.13 5.59
C ARG A 683 59.13 -0.08 4.95
N ALA A 684 59.88 -1.05 4.43
CA ALA A 684 59.33 -2.27 3.85
C ALA A 684 58.60 -3.14 4.91
N LYS A 685 59.14 -3.23 6.14
CA LYS A 685 58.46 -3.91 7.26
C LYS A 685 57.11 -3.24 7.58
N VAL A 686 57.10 -1.90 7.68
CA VAL A 686 55.88 -1.14 7.95
C VAL A 686 54.86 -1.34 6.83
N LEU A 687 55.27 -1.19 5.57
CA LEU A 687 54.39 -1.39 4.42
C LEU A 687 53.76 -2.78 4.44
N CYS A 688 54.57 -3.85 4.58
CA CYS A 688 54.02 -5.20 4.53
C CYS A 688 53.05 -5.47 5.69
N GLY A 689 53.40 -5.07 6.91
CA GLY A 689 52.51 -5.20 8.07
C GLY A 689 51.20 -4.43 7.91
N ARG A 690 51.23 -3.25 7.27
CA ARG A 690 50.04 -2.45 6.98
C ARG A 690 49.18 -3.09 5.90
N LEU A 691 49.77 -3.54 4.79
CA LEU A 691 49.04 -4.21 3.72
C LEU A 691 48.40 -5.53 4.17
N ASP A 692 49.09 -6.33 4.98
CA ASP A 692 48.51 -7.56 5.56
C ASP A 692 47.34 -7.24 6.51
N ARG A 693 47.47 -6.19 7.32
CA ARG A 693 46.37 -5.73 8.19
C ARG A 693 45.17 -5.27 7.37
N ILE A 694 45.38 -4.44 6.34
CA ILE A 694 44.32 -3.95 5.43
C ILE A 694 43.65 -5.13 4.72
N HIS A 695 44.42 -6.12 4.27
CA HIS A 695 43.91 -7.36 3.66
C HIS A 695 42.98 -8.13 4.61
N LYS A 696 43.41 -8.33 5.86
CA LYS A 696 42.61 -9.00 6.89
C LYS A 696 41.37 -8.20 7.27
N GLN A 697 41.49 -6.88 7.39
CA GLN A 697 40.37 -5.98 7.66
C GLN A 697 39.36 -6.04 6.51
N PHE A 698 39.81 -6.01 5.26
CA PHE A 698 38.92 -6.07 4.11
C PHE A 698 38.09 -7.36 4.14
N LEU A 699 38.71 -8.51 4.38
CA LEU A 699 38.01 -9.80 4.43
C LEU A 699 37.06 -9.97 5.62
N ASN A 700 37.40 -9.41 6.79
CA ASN A 700 36.70 -9.72 8.04
C ASN A 700 35.77 -8.60 8.53
N ASP A 701 36.01 -7.36 8.09
CA ASP A 701 35.15 -6.22 8.42
C ASP A 701 34.09 -6.04 7.32
N PRO A 702 32.80 -6.33 7.59
CA PRO A 702 31.74 -6.16 6.61
C PRO A 702 31.49 -4.70 6.25
N THR A 703 31.96 -3.75 7.06
CA THR A 703 31.80 -2.30 6.83
C THR A 703 32.88 -1.71 5.92
N MET A 704 34.02 -2.39 5.78
CA MET A 704 35.11 -1.94 4.91
C MET A 704 34.71 -2.09 3.44
N SER A 705 34.47 -0.95 2.77
CA SER A 705 34.10 -0.90 1.36
C SER A 705 35.31 -1.13 0.45
N THR A 706 35.06 -1.47 -0.82
CA THR A 706 36.12 -1.57 -1.84
C THR A 706 36.83 -0.24 -2.08
N SER A 707 36.13 0.90 -1.92
CA SER A 707 36.75 2.23 -2.03
C SER A 707 37.71 2.48 -0.86
N THR A 708 37.28 2.20 0.37
CA THR A 708 38.11 2.33 1.57
C THR A 708 39.35 1.44 1.47
N PHE A 709 39.19 0.19 1.04
CA PHE A 709 40.32 -0.71 0.77
C PHE A 709 41.30 -0.14 -0.26
N LYS A 710 40.79 0.40 -1.38
CA LYS A 710 41.62 1.03 -2.40
C LYS A 710 42.38 2.23 -1.87
N GLU A 711 41.72 3.11 -1.13
CA GLU A 711 42.31 4.32 -0.55
C GLU A 711 43.41 3.96 0.44
N GLU A 712 43.13 3.07 1.40
CA GLU A 712 44.11 2.65 2.41
C GLU A 712 45.33 1.95 1.78
N VAL A 713 45.12 1.05 0.81
CA VAL A 713 46.25 0.42 0.09
C VAL A 713 47.04 1.46 -0.70
N GLY A 714 46.35 2.39 -1.37
CA GLY A 714 46.97 3.47 -2.12
C GLY A 714 47.85 4.35 -1.25
N GLU A 715 47.34 4.82 -0.10
CA GLU A 715 48.08 5.66 0.83
C GLU A 715 49.35 4.97 1.36
N GLU A 716 49.26 3.69 1.72
CA GLU A 716 50.40 2.93 2.20
C GLU A 716 51.47 2.75 1.10
N ILE A 717 51.05 2.44 -0.14
CA ILE A 717 51.95 2.37 -1.29
C ILE A 717 52.63 3.73 -1.53
N LYS A 718 51.85 4.82 -1.56
CA LYS A 718 52.36 6.18 -1.79
C LYS A 718 53.40 6.57 -0.75
N GLY A 719 53.10 6.36 0.54
CA GLY A 719 54.04 6.68 1.61
C GLY A 719 55.29 5.80 1.61
N ALA A 720 55.24 4.60 1.04
CA ALA A 720 56.40 3.72 0.92
C ALA A 720 57.25 4.01 -0.32
N LEU A 721 56.64 4.53 -1.39
CA LEU A 721 57.29 4.72 -2.68
C LEU A 721 58.52 5.64 -2.58
N ASP A 722 58.47 6.71 -1.79
CA ASP A 722 59.58 7.66 -1.70
C ASP A 722 60.87 7.08 -1.14
N VAL A 723 60.77 6.08 -0.27
CA VAL A 723 61.93 5.38 0.29
C VAL A 723 62.30 4.18 -0.58
N LEU A 724 61.32 3.41 -1.06
CA LEU A 724 61.57 2.12 -1.68
C LEU A 724 61.90 2.21 -3.17
N LYS A 725 61.51 3.30 -3.88
CA LYS A 725 61.70 3.44 -5.34
C LYS A 725 63.16 3.38 -5.80
N VAL A 726 64.12 3.72 -4.94
CA VAL A 726 65.56 3.69 -5.25
C VAL A 726 66.16 2.29 -5.15
N HIS A 727 65.43 1.31 -4.61
CA HIS A 727 65.88 -0.07 -4.48
C HIS A 727 65.32 -0.93 -5.62
N ARG A 728 66.19 -1.79 -6.18
CA ARG A 728 65.91 -2.57 -7.39
C ARG A 728 64.61 -3.38 -7.26
N GLY A 729 63.70 -3.20 -8.23
CA GLY A 729 62.46 -3.96 -8.36
C GLY A 729 61.25 -3.40 -7.58
N TRP A 730 61.47 -2.58 -6.53
CA TRP A 730 60.39 -2.10 -5.66
C TRP A 730 59.41 -1.18 -6.39
N LYS A 731 59.92 -0.28 -7.23
CA LYS A 731 59.07 0.60 -8.06
C LYS A 731 58.09 -0.22 -8.91
N LYS A 732 58.60 -1.22 -9.64
CA LYS A 732 57.79 -2.05 -10.56
C LYS A 732 56.71 -2.85 -9.84
N ILE A 733 57.00 -3.44 -8.67
CA ILE A 733 56.00 -4.24 -7.94
C ILE A 733 54.90 -3.36 -7.35
N LEU A 734 55.25 -2.19 -6.79
CA LEU A 734 54.30 -1.25 -6.21
C LEU A 734 53.41 -0.62 -7.28
N GLU A 735 53.98 -0.25 -8.43
CA GLU A 735 53.24 0.21 -9.61
C GLU A 735 52.28 -0.86 -10.12
N SER A 736 52.74 -2.11 -10.21
CA SER A 736 51.91 -3.20 -10.69
C SER A 736 50.74 -3.49 -9.74
N LEU A 737 50.94 -3.38 -8.43
CA LEU A 737 49.87 -3.48 -7.43
C LEU A 737 48.90 -2.29 -7.52
N ALA A 738 49.40 -1.06 -7.61
CA ALA A 738 48.58 0.14 -7.75
C ALA A 738 47.72 0.08 -9.02
N ASN A 739 48.30 -0.31 -10.15
CA ASN A 739 47.59 -0.45 -11.42
C ASN A 739 46.50 -1.54 -11.35
N ALA A 740 46.78 -2.68 -10.73
CA ALA A 740 45.77 -3.73 -10.56
C ALA A 740 44.55 -3.24 -9.75
N ILE A 741 44.78 -2.44 -8.71
CA ILE A 741 43.71 -1.84 -7.89
C ILE A 741 42.92 -0.80 -8.69
N VAL A 742 43.58 -0.01 -9.54
CA VAL A 742 42.93 0.98 -10.41
C VAL A 742 42.07 0.31 -11.48
N SER A 743 42.61 -0.68 -12.21
CA SER A 743 41.88 -1.40 -13.26
C SER A 743 40.66 -2.15 -12.74
N LEU A 744 40.71 -2.65 -11.51
CA LEU A 744 39.57 -3.29 -10.86
C LEU A 744 38.44 -2.28 -10.57
N ALA A 745 38.78 -1.06 -10.14
CA ALA A 745 37.79 -0.01 -9.93
C ALA A 745 37.07 0.34 -11.25
N GLU A 746 37.82 0.40 -12.36
CA GLU A 746 37.25 0.63 -13.68
C GLU A 746 36.32 -0.51 -14.13
N ALA A 747 36.73 -1.77 -13.92
CA ALA A 747 35.94 -2.95 -14.28
C ALA A 747 34.63 -3.09 -13.47
N MET A 748 34.61 -2.61 -12.22
CA MET A 748 33.42 -2.64 -11.37
C MET A 748 32.53 -1.40 -11.51
N GLY A 749 32.76 -0.55 -12.52
CA GLY A 749 32.00 0.68 -12.71
C GLY A 749 32.22 1.73 -11.61
N LEU A 750 33.21 1.50 -10.75
CA LEU A 750 33.64 2.43 -9.72
C LEU A 750 34.53 3.48 -10.39
N LYS A 751 33.92 4.52 -10.99
CA LYS A 751 34.69 5.71 -11.35
C LYS A 751 35.45 6.17 -10.10
N SER A 752 36.67 6.69 -10.24
CA SER A 752 37.49 7.17 -9.12
C SER A 752 37.54 8.71 -9.15
N LYS A 753 37.06 9.39 -8.09
CA LYS A 753 36.82 10.85 -8.09
C LYS A 753 38.04 11.65 -7.69
N ASN A 754 39.11 11.03 -7.19
CA ASN A 754 40.31 11.74 -6.74
C ASN A 754 41.61 10.91 -6.88
N SER A 755 41.86 10.31 -8.04
CA SER A 755 43.22 9.83 -8.32
C SER A 755 43.58 9.87 -9.81
N ARG A 756 43.87 11.08 -10.32
CA ARG A 756 45.05 11.16 -11.17
C ARG A 756 46.23 10.80 -10.27
N TRP A 757 46.63 9.53 -10.28
CA TRP A 757 47.97 9.13 -9.89
C TRP A 757 48.93 9.71 -10.93
N SER A 758 49.08 11.04 -10.98
CA SER A 758 49.93 11.75 -11.94
C SER A 758 51.42 11.48 -11.71
N LEU A 759 51.77 10.69 -10.70
CA LEU A 759 53.12 10.18 -10.47
C LEU A 759 53.41 8.87 -11.22
N LEU A 760 52.41 8.23 -11.82
CA LEU A 760 52.52 6.90 -12.43
C LEU A 760 51.82 6.79 -13.80
N GLU A 761 51.94 7.82 -14.66
CA GLU A 761 51.74 7.61 -16.10
C GLU A 761 52.90 6.75 -16.63
N VAL A 762 52.73 5.43 -16.60
CA VAL A 762 53.47 4.59 -17.53
C VAL A 762 52.88 4.88 -18.90
N LYS A 763 53.59 5.70 -19.70
CA LYS A 763 53.29 5.81 -21.13
C LYS A 763 53.25 4.38 -21.68
N THR A 764 52.09 3.93 -22.14
CA THR A 764 52.02 2.64 -22.85
C THR A 764 53.00 2.70 -24.02
N GLU A 765 53.64 1.58 -24.35
CA GLU A 765 54.62 1.54 -25.45
C GLU A 765 53.98 2.09 -26.75
N SER A 766 52.70 1.80 -26.96
CA SER A 766 51.86 2.36 -28.03
C SER A 766 51.69 3.89 -27.98
N ARG A 767 51.57 4.50 -26.79
CA ARG A 767 51.47 5.96 -26.62
C ARG A 767 52.81 6.64 -26.80
N LYS A 768 53.91 5.98 -26.40
CA LYS A 768 55.27 6.43 -26.69
C LYS A 768 55.53 6.42 -28.21
N THR A 769 55.15 5.34 -28.90
CA THR A 769 55.27 5.26 -30.37
C THR A 769 54.36 6.26 -31.08
N ALA A 770 53.14 6.50 -30.61
CA ALA A 770 52.25 7.52 -31.18
C ALA A 770 52.78 8.95 -30.97
N GLU A 771 53.37 9.26 -29.82
CA GLU A 771 53.99 10.57 -29.55
C GLU A 771 55.29 10.75 -30.35
N GLU A 772 56.13 9.72 -30.47
CA GLU A 772 57.32 9.73 -31.35
C GLU A 772 56.93 9.86 -32.83
N PHE A 773 55.80 9.27 -33.24
CA PHE A 773 55.26 9.40 -34.59
C PHE A 773 54.71 10.82 -34.85
N VAL A 774 53.99 11.40 -33.90
CA VAL A 774 53.52 12.80 -33.97
C VAL A 774 54.68 13.79 -33.96
N GLU A 775 55.71 13.54 -33.15
CA GLU A 775 56.93 14.36 -33.12
C GLU A 775 57.75 14.24 -34.42
N SER A 776 57.75 13.05 -35.04
CA SER A 776 58.35 12.83 -36.37
C SER A 776 57.56 13.52 -37.49
N ILE A 777 56.23 13.55 -37.41
CA ILE A 777 55.37 14.29 -38.35
C ILE A 777 55.55 15.81 -38.21
N ASN A 778 55.69 16.31 -36.98
CA ASN A 778 55.92 17.74 -36.72
C ASN A 778 57.33 18.20 -37.15
N LYS A 779 58.30 17.29 -37.23
CA LYS A 779 59.64 17.57 -37.80
C LYS A 779 59.65 17.57 -39.34
N LEU A 780 58.62 17.02 -39.98
CA LEU A 780 58.44 17.05 -41.45
C LEU A 780 57.67 18.29 -41.94
N SER A 781 57.22 19.15 -41.04
CA SER A 781 56.45 20.36 -41.35
C SER A 781 57.24 21.67 -41.17
N HIS A 782 58.57 21.59 -41.19
CA HIS A 782 59.48 22.74 -41.32
C HIS A 782 60.50 22.54 -42.43
#